data_AF-A0A9D5J0J9-F1
#
_entry.id   AF-A0A9D5J0J9-F1
#
_cell.length_a   1.000
_cell.length_b   1.000
_cell.length_c   1.000
_cell.angle_alpha   90.00
_cell.angle_beta   90.00
_cell.angle_gamma   90.00
#
_symmetry.space_group_name_H-M   'P 1'
#
loop_
_entity.id
_entity.type
_entity.pdbx_description
1 polymer ?
#
loop_
_entity_poly.entity_id
_entity_poly.type
_entity_poly.pdbx_seq_one_letter_code
_entity_poly.pdbx_strand_id
1 'polypeptide(L)'
;MKSIGHRIPAAVLTWIFLLPLCPLAVATNAESMSATNVVVLNLPNPGTAGISRPTTNSSDDDLIDITLDDVPLNEVVRMFTRLSRRNIICNPEELRGNISLNLTGVKALPALDSVLNIHGMELLETAPGSQVYIIRRWRTEGVLSDLLFHEQGKAFPSNRIHVAVTNAPLPEVLLQIARQAKIDIRYETRLASHGNFTMDVADAEYIPLLEQIVELQGLRLKRTFNSNTYIVEAIGQKPPTYIAEANGQTSPTSTSQQAAPPYPTGLAAGLVASLAAILGLMFALPAVISRDAARFAETGKCRAWRPMVFWPFVLLLCVIYGWSIGTWLAWDTFFTSTGIEAGVVVSLATTALLFGLAILVVNIVRSIGWPRRRLQRVLSWAIALLPIAVIMMDSSPISDDYKRDDLPKPPGESSKSVEFLRELIVRQPTNLPSCIVQGDYVTNVLEYAGEIETAWINAAAARQLVTKLSSFDGLDDPTYYERMDVYSTNALPMVSIRNIGHIYRAYALLRSGKGQPEEGASRLVELHTLVLKAIPYSKFLVNKMILVGQARSNISAAHQIVHNPNCTPEALAILKKGFPPLRHEDTTTRWCHTNMYLNNKEAFQVKITNARYFEFLHPILWWRNWGSSSSGGRFFSAKPSSGPPPSTPPKYESGFWERNVSRIVAGAFFKRNRSIRDLKRYYDLLIAQSDLRPPSSTAALTFGNDYGQRPRLSNICGWLLVREHTEISFEKATASATKALVLSDLLAIELRTMCGEKTDIRDYYTGENYITNPKFGFYKSAGPDGVNGTSDDVTLGQDRY
;
A
#
# COMPACT_ATOMS: atom_id res chain seq x y z
N MET A 1 64.62 -2.38 -68.68
CA MET A 1 63.69 -3.06 -69.62
C MET A 1 62.70 -3.89 -68.81
N LYS A 2 61.41 -3.90 -69.21
CA LYS A 2 60.29 -4.84 -68.89
C LYS A 2 60.39 -5.78 -67.66
N SER A 3 59.37 -5.96 -66.80
CA SER A 3 58.02 -5.35 -66.71
C SER A 3 57.27 -5.77 -65.42
N ILE A 4 56.59 -4.81 -64.77
CA ILE A 4 55.22 -4.84 -64.18
C ILE A 4 54.84 -6.05 -63.25
N GLY A 5 54.30 -5.84 -62.04
CA GLY A 5 53.74 -4.60 -61.48
C GLY A 5 53.29 -4.61 -60.01
N HIS A 6 52.50 -3.58 -59.67
CA HIS A 6 52.31 -3.01 -58.33
C HIS A 6 51.43 -3.81 -57.33
N ARG A 7 51.67 -3.55 -56.03
CA ARG A 7 50.60 -3.15 -55.10
C ARG A 7 51.05 -2.00 -54.18
N ILE A 8 50.19 -0.99 -54.05
CA ILE A 8 50.32 0.19 -53.17
C ILE A 8 49.46 -0.06 -51.91
N PRO A 9 49.86 0.40 -50.70
CA PRO A 9 49.07 0.21 -49.49
C PRO A 9 48.08 1.35 -49.19
N ALA A 10 46.89 0.95 -48.72
CA ALA A 10 46.02 1.62 -47.74
C ALA A 10 45.80 3.15 -47.78
N ALA A 11 44.66 3.57 -48.35
CA ALA A 11 43.96 4.81 -47.99
C ALA A 11 42.44 4.69 -48.30
N VAL A 12 41.63 5.57 -47.68
CA VAL A 12 40.20 5.91 -47.97
C VAL A 12 39.08 5.12 -47.23
N LEU A 13 38.07 5.87 -46.75
CA LEU A 13 36.81 5.53 -46.00
C LEU A 13 36.98 5.31 -44.48
N THR A 14 36.83 6.29 -43.56
CA THR A 14 35.76 7.31 -43.31
C THR A 14 34.46 6.63 -42.78
N TRP A 15 34.04 6.64 -41.50
CA TRP A 15 33.68 7.70 -40.51
C TRP A 15 32.41 8.53 -40.82
N ILE A 16 31.73 9.00 -39.75
CA ILE A 16 30.45 9.78 -39.71
C ILE A 16 29.21 8.91 -40.08
N PHE A 17 28.04 8.90 -39.42
CA PHE A 17 27.35 9.65 -38.34
C PHE A 17 27.02 8.72 -37.12
N LEU A 18 26.32 9.07 -36.02
CA LEU A 18 25.65 10.29 -35.51
C LEU A 18 25.64 10.29 -33.96
N LEU A 19 25.56 11.45 -33.32
CA LEU A 19 25.14 11.72 -31.92
C LEU A 19 24.58 13.16 -31.88
N PRO A 20 23.48 13.46 -31.17
CA PRO A 20 23.02 14.85 -31.00
C PRO A 20 23.62 15.51 -29.75
N LEU A 21 23.91 16.82 -29.87
CA LEU A 21 24.48 17.69 -28.83
C LEU A 21 23.40 18.58 -28.19
N CYS A 22 23.63 18.98 -26.93
CA CYS A 22 22.97 20.14 -26.33
C CYS A 22 23.64 21.45 -26.80
N PRO A 23 22.92 22.59 -26.83
CA PRO A 23 23.51 23.93 -26.82
C PRO A 23 23.60 24.53 -25.41
N LEU A 24 24.52 25.46 -25.21
CA LEU A 24 24.76 26.18 -23.95
C LEU A 24 25.18 27.64 -24.26
N ALA A 25 24.48 28.61 -23.66
CA ALA A 25 24.85 30.03 -23.55
C ALA A 25 23.99 30.61 -22.40
N VAL A 26 24.50 31.01 -21.24
CA VAL A 26 25.46 32.09 -20.91
C VAL A 26 24.88 33.48 -21.13
N ALA A 27 24.46 34.11 -20.03
CA ALA A 27 24.53 35.56 -19.81
C ALA A 27 24.76 35.80 -18.31
N THR A 28 25.83 36.50 -17.97
CA THR A 28 26.18 36.90 -16.60
C THR A 28 25.65 38.29 -16.29
N ASN A 29 25.15 38.51 -15.08
CA ASN A 29 25.21 39.81 -14.39
C ASN A 29 25.28 39.56 -12.88
N ALA A 30 26.24 40.20 -12.22
CA ALA A 30 26.43 40.13 -10.79
C ALA A 30 26.52 41.56 -10.26
N GLU A 31 25.52 41.99 -9.50
CA GLU A 31 25.55 43.25 -8.77
C GLU A 31 25.77 42.99 -7.28
N SER A 32 26.59 43.84 -6.67
CA SER A 32 27.04 43.72 -5.29
C SER A 32 26.24 44.62 -4.35
N MET A 33 25.70 44.03 -3.28
CA MET A 33 25.37 44.76 -2.04
C MET A 33 25.99 43.95 -0.89
N SER A 34 27.03 44.44 -0.20
CA SER A 34 27.06 45.57 0.74
C SER A 34 26.77 45.12 2.18
N ALA A 35 27.85 44.89 2.92
CA ALA A 35 28.05 45.03 4.37
C ALA A 35 26.84 44.83 5.32
N THR A 36 26.87 43.73 6.07
CA THR A 36 26.11 43.58 7.32
C THR A 36 27.02 43.92 8.51
N ASN A 37 26.54 44.75 9.44
CA ASN A 37 27.30 45.19 10.62
C ASN A 37 27.59 44.03 11.59
N VAL A 38 28.85 43.94 12.03
CA VAL A 38 29.24 43.10 13.18
C VAL A 38 29.12 43.95 14.44
N VAL A 39 28.10 43.66 15.26
CA VAL A 39 28.01 44.20 16.63
C VAL A 39 28.76 43.25 17.56
N VAL A 40 29.88 43.71 18.10
CA VAL A 40 30.60 42.99 19.16
C VAL A 40 29.91 43.28 20.50
N LEU A 41 29.17 42.30 21.02
CA LEU A 41 28.75 42.29 22.42
C LEU A 41 29.73 41.43 23.23
N ASN A 42 30.39 42.05 24.21
CA ASN A 42 31.22 41.33 25.18
C ASN A 42 30.33 40.44 26.06
N LEU A 43 30.51 39.12 25.94
CA LEU A 43 29.95 38.16 26.90
C LEU A 43 30.85 38.10 28.15
N PRO A 44 30.29 38.14 29.38
CA PRO A 44 31.02 37.75 30.58
C PRO A 44 31.38 36.26 30.57
N ASN A 45 32.41 35.87 31.32
CA ASN A 45 32.89 34.48 31.39
C ASN A 45 31.80 33.46 31.77
N PRO A 46 31.82 32.23 31.20
CA PRO A 46 30.94 31.15 31.63
C PRO A 46 31.39 30.60 32.99
N GLY A 47 30.84 31.16 34.06
CA GLY A 47 31.14 30.80 35.44
C GLY A 47 29.89 30.43 36.23
N THR A 48 29.62 29.13 36.33
CA THR A 48 28.62 28.52 37.23
C THR A 48 27.16 28.87 36.94
N ALA A 49 26.44 27.96 36.25
CA ALA A 49 24.98 28.02 36.17
C ALA A 49 24.37 27.95 37.58
N GLY A 50 23.72 29.03 38.01
CA GLY A 50 23.21 29.20 39.36
C GLY A 50 21.89 28.46 39.56
N ILE A 51 21.94 27.23 40.06
CA ILE A 51 20.72 26.54 40.54
C ILE A 51 20.28 27.19 41.86
N SER A 52 19.27 28.06 41.79
CA SER A 52 18.60 28.59 42.99
C SER A 52 17.96 27.44 43.77
N ARG A 53 18.27 27.35 45.07
CA ARG A 53 17.81 26.24 45.91
C ARG A 53 16.28 26.35 46.15
N PRO A 54 15.48 25.32 45.79
CA PRO A 54 14.04 25.38 45.94
C PRO A 54 13.63 25.42 47.42
N THR A 55 12.76 26.38 47.76
CA THR A 55 12.12 26.51 49.08
C THR A 55 10.77 25.81 49.08
N THR A 56 10.70 24.63 49.69
CA THR A 56 9.43 23.90 49.87
C THR A 56 8.74 24.33 51.16
N ASN A 57 7.66 25.11 51.06
CA ASN A 57 6.80 25.43 52.20
C ASN A 57 5.89 24.23 52.53
N SER A 58 5.88 23.78 53.78
CA SER A 58 5.27 22.51 54.17
C SER A 58 3.82 22.63 54.64
N SER A 59 2.87 22.69 53.69
CA SER A 59 1.45 22.35 53.95
C SER A 59 0.66 22.17 52.64
N ASP A 60 0.24 20.94 52.35
CA ASP A 60 -0.73 20.44 51.32
C ASP A 60 -0.62 20.85 49.85
N ASP A 61 0.07 21.94 49.49
CA ASP A 61 0.22 22.37 48.11
C ASP A 61 1.59 21.94 47.53
N ASP A 62 1.56 20.94 46.65
CA ASP A 62 2.67 20.42 45.82
C ASP A 62 3.16 21.43 44.75
N LEU A 63 3.19 22.71 45.11
CA LEU A 63 3.55 23.84 44.25
C LEU A 63 5.05 24.14 44.38
N ILE A 64 5.67 24.46 43.24
CA ILE A 64 7.10 24.75 43.16
C ILE A 64 7.35 26.09 42.46
N ASP A 65 8.37 26.79 42.95
CA ASP A 65 8.96 27.95 42.32
C ASP A 65 10.36 27.56 41.82
N ILE A 66 10.60 27.69 40.52
CA ILE A 66 11.87 27.29 39.88
C ILE A 66 12.21 28.25 38.75
N THR A 67 13.42 28.78 38.77
CA THR A 67 14.04 29.43 37.61
C THR A 67 15.20 28.57 37.11
N LEU A 68 15.17 28.21 35.82
CA LEU A 68 16.25 27.52 35.11
C LEU A 68 16.71 28.40 33.96
N ASP A 69 18.02 28.44 33.72
CA ASP A 69 18.62 29.12 32.59
C ASP A 69 19.64 28.19 31.90
N ASP A 70 19.40 27.92 30.61
CA ASP A 70 20.15 27.02 29.72
C ASP A 70 20.47 25.62 30.33
N VAL A 71 19.54 25.05 31.09
CA VAL A 71 19.76 23.79 31.81
C VAL A 71 19.49 22.58 30.90
N PRO A 72 20.42 21.61 30.77
CA PRO A 72 20.20 20.38 30.03
C PRO A 72 18.96 19.60 30.50
N LEU A 73 18.11 19.20 29.54
CA LEU A 73 16.82 18.55 29.77
C LEU A 73 16.91 17.29 30.66
N ASN A 74 18.01 16.54 30.61
CA ASN A 74 18.23 15.40 31.49
C ASN A 74 18.39 15.80 32.98
N GLU A 75 19.02 16.94 33.28
CA GLU A 75 19.08 17.50 34.63
C GLU A 75 17.74 18.12 35.05
N VAL A 76 16.98 18.70 34.11
CA VAL A 76 15.59 19.14 34.35
C VAL A 76 14.73 17.97 34.81
N VAL A 77 14.71 16.85 34.07
CA VAL A 77 13.98 15.64 34.46
C VAL A 77 14.42 15.12 35.83
N ARG A 78 15.74 15.07 36.12
CA ARG A 78 16.27 14.65 37.43
C ARG A 78 15.80 15.55 38.57
N MET A 79 15.76 16.86 38.35
CA MET A 79 15.26 17.82 39.32
C MET A 79 13.75 17.63 39.57
N PHE A 80 12.93 17.53 38.53
CA PHE A 80 11.50 17.26 38.67
C PHE A 80 11.19 15.92 39.32
N THR A 81 12.00 14.88 39.08
CA THR A 81 11.91 13.59 39.78
C THR A 81 12.08 13.76 41.30
N ARG A 82 13.06 14.57 41.73
CA ARG A 82 13.30 14.87 43.15
C ARG A 82 12.19 15.71 43.78
N LEU A 83 11.66 16.68 43.05
CA LEU A 83 10.61 17.58 43.53
C LEU A 83 9.24 16.90 43.63
N SER A 84 8.86 16.12 42.62
CA SER A 84 7.56 15.41 42.61
C SER A 84 7.52 14.17 43.51
N ARG A 85 8.68 13.68 43.99
CA ARG A 85 8.81 12.42 44.75
C ARG A 85 8.22 11.20 44.03
N ARG A 86 8.15 11.25 42.69
CA ARG A 86 7.68 10.14 41.84
C ARG A 86 8.86 9.38 41.24
N ASN A 87 8.62 8.12 40.88
CA ASN A 87 9.58 7.35 40.09
C ASN A 87 9.41 7.69 38.62
N ILE A 88 10.40 8.35 38.01
CA ILE A 88 10.37 8.72 36.59
C ILE A 88 11.48 7.96 35.86
N ILE A 89 11.08 7.11 34.91
CA ILE A 89 11.95 6.29 34.08
C ILE A 89 12.11 6.99 32.72
N CYS A 90 13.35 7.19 32.29
CA CYS A 90 13.66 7.85 31.02
C CYS A 90 14.94 7.28 30.41
N ASN A 91 15.03 7.29 29.07
CA ASN A 91 16.26 7.01 28.35
C ASN A 91 17.11 8.29 28.26
N PRO A 92 18.32 8.35 28.87
CA PRO A 92 19.14 9.56 28.83
C PRO A 92 19.54 10.00 27.41
N GLU A 93 19.59 9.06 26.45
CA GLU A 93 19.97 9.37 25.07
C GLU A 93 18.89 10.12 24.28
N GLU A 94 17.64 10.06 24.74
CA GLU A 94 16.47 10.74 24.14
C GLU A 94 16.28 12.15 24.71
N LEU A 95 16.73 12.41 25.95
CA LEU A 95 16.62 13.69 26.65
C LEU A 95 17.65 14.72 26.14
N ARG A 96 17.46 15.21 24.91
CA ARG A 96 18.37 16.18 24.26
C ARG A 96 17.80 17.60 24.21
N GLY A 97 18.68 18.57 24.43
CA GLY A 97 18.38 20.00 24.41
C GLY A 97 18.55 20.64 25.79
N ASN A 98 18.60 21.97 25.80
CA ASN A 98 18.62 22.79 27.00
C ASN A 98 17.31 23.55 27.13
N ILE A 99 16.97 23.95 28.37
CA ILE A 99 15.74 24.67 28.68
C ILE A 99 16.05 25.84 29.62
N SER A 100 15.55 27.02 29.25
CA SER A 100 15.34 28.13 30.18
C SER A 100 13.85 28.23 30.48
N LEU A 101 13.48 28.22 31.75
CA LEU A 101 12.08 28.34 32.20
C LEU A 101 11.99 29.07 33.54
N ASN A 102 10.88 29.76 33.78
CA ASN A 102 10.55 30.31 35.08
C ASN A 102 9.15 29.88 35.46
N LEU A 103 9.03 29.22 36.60
CA LEU A 103 7.81 28.64 37.13
C LEU A 103 7.55 29.20 38.52
N THR A 104 6.30 29.54 38.80
CA THR A 104 5.88 30.09 40.09
C THR A 104 4.51 29.55 40.43
N GLY A 105 4.36 28.93 41.60
CA GLY A 105 3.08 28.39 42.08
C GLY A 105 2.49 27.28 41.20
N VAL A 106 3.31 26.39 40.61
CA VAL A 106 2.84 25.32 39.72
C VAL A 106 3.08 23.92 40.29
N LYS A 107 2.21 22.95 39.97
CA LYS A 107 2.43 21.54 40.36
C LYS A 107 3.53 20.89 39.53
N ALA A 108 4.38 20.09 40.19
CA ALA A 108 5.58 19.50 39.58
C ALA A 108 5.32 18.62 38.35
N LEU A 109 4.31 17.74 38.40
CA LEU A 109 4.02 16.84 37.27
C LEU A 109 3.44 17.57 36.05
N PRO A 110 2.39 18.43 36.16
CA PRO A 110 1.91 19.22 35.02
C PRO A 110 2.97 20.14 34.40
N ALA A 111 3.85 20.71 35.24
CA ALA A 111 4.96 21.52 34.75
C ALA A 111 5.99 20.68 33.96
N LEU A 112 6.36 19.49 34.47
CA LEU A 112 7.24 18.57 33.73
C LEU A 112 6.61 18.12 32.41
N ASP A 113 5.33 17.75 32.40
CA ASP A 113 4.64 17.33 31.16
C ASP A 113 4.61 18.46 30.12
N SER A 114 4.32 19.70 30.55
CA SER A 114 4.39 20.88 29.67
C SER A 114 5.78 21.08 29.05
N VAL A 115 6.84 20.87 29.84
CA VAL A 115 8.24 20.96 29.39
C VAL A 115 8.59 19.83 28.40
N LEU A 116 8.13 18.60 28.65
CA LEU A 116 8.36 17.46 27.77
C LEU A 116 7.64 17.62 26.42
N ASN A 117 6.41 18.15 26.44
CA ASN A 117 5.64 18.43 25.23
C ASN A 117 6.35 19.42 24.28
N ILE A 118 7.06 20.43 24.80
CA ILE A 118 7.87 21.37 24.01
C ILE A 118 8.99 20.64 23.23
N HIS A 119 9.55 19.57 23.80
CA HIS A 119 10.58 18.74 23.16
C HIS A 119 10.01 17.55 22.36
N GLY A 120 8.69 17.47 22.19
CA GLY A 120 8.02 16.37 21.49
C GLY A 120 8.16 15.04 22.24
N MET A 121 7.93 15.06 23.55
CA MET A 121 7.89 13.89 24.43
C MET A 121 6.64 13.93 25.33
N GLU A 122 6.19 12.78 25.80
CA GLU A 122 5.03 12.63 26.68
C GLU A 122 5.42 11.92 27.99
N LEU A 123 4.74 12.28 29.09
CA LEU A 123 4.90 11.68 30.41
C LEU A 123 3.73 10.72 30.70
N LEU A 124 3.99 9.42 30.76
CA LEU A 124 2.93 8.41 30.92
C LEU A 124 3.05 7.65 32.23
N GLU A 125 1.96 7.57 32.99
CA GLU A 125 1.89 6.69 34.15
C GLU A 125 1.76 5.23 33.69
N THR A 126 2.60 4.34 34.24
CA THR A 126 2.73 2.93 33.78
C THR A 126 1.46 2.12 34.07
N ALA A 127 0.82 2.42 35.20
CA ALA A 127 -0.55 2.02 35.51
C ALA A 127 -1.20 3.15 36.34
N PRO A 128 -2.51 3.42 36.21
CA PRO A 128 -3.17 4.51 36.94
C PRO A 128 -2.98 4.39 38.46
N GLY A 129 -2.43 5.44 39.08
CA GLY A 129 -2.14 5.48 40.52
C GLY A 129 -0.88 4.72 40.97
N SER A 130 -0.11 4.13 40.05
CA SER A 130 1.17 3.46 40.37
C SER A 130 2.29 4.41 40.81
N GLN A 131 2.17 5.71 40.48
CA GLN A 131 3.17 6.74 40.75
C GLN A 131 4.53 6.50 40.03
N VAL A 132 4.52 5.60 39.03
CA VAL A 132 5.67 5.28 38.17
C VAL A 132 5.41 5.81 36.77
N TYR A 133 6.16 6.84 36.38
CA TYR A 133 6.03 7.49 35.08
C TYR A 133 7.16 7.08 34.14
N ILE A 134 6.86 6.99 32.86
CA ILE A 134 7.81 6.75 31.77
C ILE A 134 7.77 7.96 30.85
N ILE A 135 8.94 8.55 30.57
CA ILE A 135 9.10 9.55 29.51
C ILE A 135 9.40 8.79 28.21
N ARG A 136 8.61 9.03 27.18
CA ARG A 136 8.90 8.56 25.82
C ARG A 136 8.77 9.69 24.82
N ARG A 137 9.55 9.64 23.73
CA ARG A 137 9.35 10.56 22.61
C ARG A 137 7.98 10.35 21.98
N TRP A 138 7.32 11.46 21.62
CA TRP A 138 6.04 11.45 20.92
C TRP A 138 6.22 10.70 19.60
N ARG A 139 5.63 9.50 19.51
CA ARG A 139 5.61 8.74 18.27
C ARG A 139 4.52 9.29 17.36
N THR A 140 4.88 10.30 16.56
CA THR A 140 4.13 10.65 15.33
C THR A 140 4.05 9.45 14.38
N GLU A 141 4.94 8.46 14.54
CA GLU A 141 4.97 7.17 13.86
C GLU A 141 4.82 6.02 14.88
N GLY A 142 3.59 5.69 15.35
CA GLY A 142 3.44 4.75 16.48
C GLY A 142 2.24 3.79 16.51
N VAL A 143 1.03 4.22 16.15
CA VAL A 143 -0.18 3.37 16.38
C VAL A 143 -0.27 2.19 15.38
N LEU A 144 0.48 2.22 14.27
CA LEU A 144 0.49 1.17 13.25
C LEU A 144 1.86 0.49 13.06
N SER A 145 2.97 1.18 13.35
CA SER A 145 4.34 0.67 13.17
C SER A 145 4.75 -0.34 14.26
N ASP A 146 4.39 -0.08 15.52
CA ASP A 146 4.75 -0.96 16.64
C ASP A 146 4.01 -2.31 16.64
N LEU A 147 2.83 -2.36 16.01
CA LEU A 147 2.12 -3.62 15.73
C LEU A 147 2.79 -4.47 14.63
N LEU A 148 3.68 -3.88 13.82
CA LEU A 148 4.27 -4.52 12.63
C LEU A 148 5.77 -4.81 12.71
N PHE A 149 6.53 -4.18 13.61
CA PHE A 149 8.00 -4.28 13.63
C PHE A 149 8.62 -5.01 14.84
N HIS A 150 7.82 -5.64 15.70
CA HIS A 150 8.32 -6.48 16.80
C HIS A 150 7.99 -7.97 16.64
N GLU A 151 8.59 -8.61 15.63
CA GLU A 151 9.14 -9.99 15.67
C GLU A 151 9.79 -10.37 14.31
N GLN A 152 11.09 -10.10 14.14
CA GLN A 152 11.96 -10.93 13.30
C GLN A 152 13.24 -11.26 14.08
N GLY A 153 13.45 -12.55 14.37
CA GLY A 153 14.71 -13.03 14.95
C GLY A 153 14.63 -13.65 16.35
N LYS A 154 13.72 -14.60 16.57
CA LYS A 154 13.94 -15.78 17.45
C LYS A 154 12.84 -16.81 17.24
N ALA A 155 13.22 -18.05 16.95
CA ALA A 155 12.29 -19.17 16.97
C ALA A 155 12.06 -19.62 18.41
N PHE A 156 10.80 -19.65 18.85
CA PHE A 156 10.35 -20.34 20.06
C PHE A 156 9.22 -21.31 19.67
N PRO A 157 9.08 -22.45 20.36
CA PRO A 157 8.09 -23.46 20.00
C PRO A 157 6.65 -22.99 20.26
N SER A 158 5.73 -23.63 19.54
CA SER A 158 4.28 -23.39 19.50
C SER A 158 3.60 -23.42 20.87
N ASN A 159 2.75 -22.41 21.11
CA ASN A 159 1.44 -22.45 21.81
C ASN A 159 0.90 -21.00 21.93
N ARG A 160 0.11 -20.54 20.95
CA ARG A 160 -0.52 -19.19 20.95
C ARG A 160 -1.95 -19.27 20.43
N ILE A 161 -2.88 -18.53 21.05
CA ILE A 161 -4.27 -18.39 20.59
C ILE A 161 -4.56 -16.89 20.41
N HIS A 162 -5.17 -16.53 19.28
CA HIS A 162 -5.56 -15.14 19.00
C HIS A 162 -7.03 -14.93 19.38
N VAL A 163 -7.28 -13.98 20.28
CA VAL A 163 -8.62 -13.62 20.77
C VAL A 163 -8.88 -12.14 20.50
N ALA A 164 -9.77 -11.84 19.55
CA ALA A 164 -10.15 -10.47 19.22
C ALA A 164 -11.41 -10.07 20.01
N VAL A 165 -11.31 -9.01 20.81
CA VAL A 165 -12.35 -8.61 21.76
C VAL A 165 -12.78 -7.18 21.49
N THR A 166 -14.08 -7.01 21.27
CA THR A 166 -14.67 -5.72 20.90
C THR A 166 -15.57 -5.20 22.02
N ASN A 167 -15.19 -4.07 22.61
CA ASN A 167 -16.01 -3.23 23.51
C ASN A 167 -16.52 -3.83 24.83
N ALA A 168 -15.73 -4.70 25.49
CA ALA A 168 -15.83 -4.97 26.92
C ALA A 168 -14.45 -5.39 27.48
N PRO A 169 -14.13 -5.16 28.77
CA PRO A 169 -12.99 -5.83 29.39
C PRO A 169 -13.21 -7.34 29.40
N LEU A 170 -12.15 -8.16 29.22
CA LEU A 170 -12.26 -9.59 29.49
C LEU A 170 -12.78 -9.79 30.92
N PRO A 171 -13.78 -10.67 31.14
CA PRO A 171 -14.03 -11.21 32.46
C PRO A 171 -12.72 -11.75 33.06
N GLU A 172 -12.38 -11.34 34.28
CA GLU A 172 -11.16 -11.71 35.02
C GLU A 172 -10.90 -13.23 34.98
N VAL A 173 -11.99 -14.01 34.96
CA VAL A 173 -12.03 -15.47 34.83
C VAL A 173 -11.34 -15.99 33.56
N LEU A 174 -11.54 -15.37 32.39
CA LEU A 174 -10.87 -15.78 31.15
C LEU A 174 -9.36 -15.52 31.19
N LEU A 175 -8.93 -14.44 31.85
CA LEU A 175 -7.50 -14.16 32.09
C LEU A 175 -6.90 -15.16 33.09
N GLN A 176 -7.64 -15.59 34.12
CA GLN A 176 -7.20 -16.65 35.04
C GLN A 176 -7.08 -18.01 34.34
N ILE A 177 -8.06 -18.39 33.51
CA ILE A 177 -8.05 -19.66 32.76
C ILE A 177 -6.86 -19.68 31.77
N ALA A 178 -6.63 -18.60 31.03
CA ALA A 178 -5.49 -18.50 30.12
C ALA A 178 -4.14 -18.64 30.85
N ARG A 179 -4.00 -18.02 32.03
CA ARG A 179 -2.82 -18.14 32.89
C ARG A 179 -2.63 -19.58 33.42
N GLN A 180 -3.71 -20.26 33.84
CA GLN A 180 -3.65 -21.65 34.31
C GLN A 180 -3.29 -22.62 33.18
N ALA A 181 -3.80 -22.40 31.97
CA ALA A 181 -3.53 -23.21 30.79
C ALA A 181 -2.19 -22.86 30.08
N LYS A 182 -1.46 -21.83 30.53
CA LYS A 182 -0.25 -21.28 29.89
C LYS A 182 -0.46 -20.81 28.45
N ILE A 183 -1.63 -20.25 28.16
CA ILE A 183 -2.00 -19.72 26.84
C ILE A 183 -1.67 -18.22 26.78
N ASP A 184 -0.83 -17.84 25.82
CA ASP A 184 -0.46 -16.45 25.51
C ASP A 184 -1.58 -15.79 24.67
N ILE A 185 -2.17 -14.70 25.18
CA ILE A 185 -3.29 -13.97 24.55
C ILE A 185 -2.86 -12.55 24.19
N ARG A 186 -2.94 -12.20 22.90
CA ARG A 186 -2.83 -10.81 22.42
C ARG A 186 -4.21 -10.18 22.21
N TYR A 187 -4.35 -8.93 22.66
CA TYR A 187 -5.50 -8.06 22.37
C TYR A 187 -5.32 -7.33 21.03
N GLU A 188 -6.33 -7.38 20.16
CA GLU A 188 -6.56 -6.37 19.10
C GLU A 188 -7.95 -5.75 19.30
N THR A 189 -8.01 -4.42 19.38
CA THR A 189 -9.27 -3.67 19.40
C THR A 189 -9.73 -3.39 17.97
N ARG A 190 -10.92 -3.87 17.60
CA ARG A 190 -11.60 -3.47 16.35
C ARG A 190 -12.98 -2.91 16.66
N LEU A 191 -13.36 -1.85 15.95
CA LEU A 191 -14.70 -1.28 16.02
C LEU A 191 -15.68 -2.16 15.23
N ALA A 192 -16.52 -2.89 15.94
CA ALA A 192 -17.71 -3.57 15.43
C ALA A 192 -18.91 -3.24 16.33
N SER A 193 -20.08 -3.05 15.75
CA SER A 193 -21.26 -2.47 16.42
C SER A 193 -22.22 -3.49 17.05
N HIS A 194 -21.84 -4.77 17.10
CA HIS A 194 -22.69 -5.86 17.59
C HIS A 194 -21.89 -6.73 18.56
N GLY A 195 -22.44 -7.05 19.73
CA GLY A 195 -21.75 -7.65 20.89
C GLY A 195 -21.38 -9.14 20.77
N ASN A 196 -20.83 -9.56 19.62
CA ASN A 196 -20.32 -10.90 19.38
C ASN A 196 -18.79 -10.91 19.46
N PHE A 197 -18.21 -11.95 20.04
CA PHE A 197 -16.75 -12.13 20.09
C PHE A 197 -16.29 -13.20 19.11
N THR A 198 -15.17 -12.94 18.43
CA THR A 198 -14.53 -13.86 17.48
C THR A 198 -13.20 -14.35 18.01
N MET A 199 -13.03 -15.67 18.06
CA MET A 199 -11.83 -16.35 18.52
C MET A 199 -11.30 -17.27 17.44
N ASP A 200 -9.98 -17.25 17.22
CA ASP A 200 -9.32 -18.06 16.18
C ASP A 200 -8.43 -19.12 16.85
N VAL A 201 -8.75 -20.39 16.62
CA VAL A 201 -8.17 -21.53 17.35
C VAL A 201 -7.24 -22.31 16.44
N ALA A 202 -5.93 -22.21 16.69
CA ALA A 202 -4.91 -22.84 15.85
C ALA A 202 -4.98 -24.39 15.89
N ASP A 203 -5.14 -24.97 17.08
CA ASP A 203 -5.08 -26.41 17.31
C ASP A 203 -6.44 -27.02 17.66
N ALA A 204 -6.86 -28.02 16.88
CA ALA A 204 -8.19 -28.62 16.99
C ALA A 204 -8.42 -29.43 18.29
N GLU A 205 -7.35 -29.83 18.97
CA GLU A 205 -7.41 -30.64 20.20
C GLU A 205 -8.09 -29.91 21.37
N TYR A 206 -8.02 -28.58 21.41
CA TYR A 206 -8.59 -27.78 22.50
C TYR A 206 -10.06 -27.37 22.29
N ILE A 207 -10.64 -27.61 21.11
CA ILE A 207 -12.03 -27.24 20.80
C ILE A 207 -13.04 -27.86 21.78
N PRO A 208 -13.00 -29.17 22.12
CA PRO A 208 -14.01 -29.77 23.00
C PRO A 208 -13.99 -29.20 24.42
N LEU A 209 -12.79 -28.86 24.92
CA LEU A 209 -12.63 -28.22 26.23
C LEU A 209 -13.20 -26.79 26.22
N LEU A 210 -13.00 -26.05 25.11
CA LEU A 210 -13.54 -24.71 24.91
C LEU A 210 -15.06 -24.70 24.78
N GLU A 211 -15.64 -25.64 24.02
CA GLU A 211 -17.09 -25.81 23.92
C GLU A 211 -17.70 -26.07 25.30
N GLN A 212 -17.11 -26.98 26.08
CA GLN A 212 -17.57 -27.33 27.42
C GLN A 212 -17.47 -26.16 28.43
N ILE A 213 -16.39 -25.37 28.37
CA ILE A 213 -16.22 -24.17 29.22
C ILE A 213 -17.22 -23.07 28.85
N VAL A 214 -17.48 -22.87 27.56
CA VAL A 214 -18.42 -21.84 27.06
C VAL A 214 -19.87 -22.22 27.38
N GLU A 215 -20.23 -23.50 27.24
CA GLU A 215 -21.57 -24.01 27.61
C GLU A 215 -21.84 -23.88 29.11
N LEU A 216 -20.84 -24.13 29.97
CA LEU A 216 -20.92 -23.91 31.43
C LEU A 216 -21.14 -22.44 31.84
N GLN A 217 -21.06 -21.48 30.91
CA GLN A 217 -21.34 -20.06 31.15
C GLN A 217 -22.66 -19.58 30.50
N GLY A 218 -23.49 -20.48 29.98
CA GLY A 218 -24.72 -20.11 29.28
C GLY A 218 -24.47 -19.44 27.92
N LEU A 219 -23.31 -19.72 27.31
CA LEU A 219 -22.90 -19.24 26.01
C LEU A 219 -22.81 -20.43 25.03
N ARG A 220 -22.82 -20.16 23.73
CA ARG A 220 -22.74 -21.18 22.67
C ARG A 220 -21.60 -20.84 21.71
N LEU A 221 -20.72 -21.82 21.48
CA LEU A 221 -19.71 -21.75 20.43
C LEU A 221 -20.34 -22.09 19.05
N LYS A 222 -20.02 -21.32 18.01
CA LYS A 222 -20.52 -21.51 16.65
C LYS A 222 -19.40 -21.28 15.63
N ARG A 223 -19.02 -22.34 14.92
CA ARG A 223 -17.98 -22.29 13.89
C ARG A 223 -18.45 -21.52 12.66
N THR A 224 -17.62 -20.63 12.11
CA THR A 224 -17.91 -19.97 10.83
C THR A 224 -17.59 -20.87 9.63
N PHE A 225 -18.17 -20.57 8.47
CA PHE A 225 -18.03 -21.41 7.27
C PHE A 225 -16.61 -21.45 6.67
N ASN A 226 -15.75 -20.48 7.02
CA ASN A 226 -14.32 -20.48 6.69
C ASN A 226 -13.47 -20.79 7.95
N SER A 227 -12.29 -21.36 7.73
CA SER A 227 -11.48 -22.13 8.70
C SER A 227 -11.27 -21.50 10.08
N ASN A 228 -11.33 -22.37 11.10
CA ASN A 228 -10.88 -22.23 12.50
C ASN A 228 -11.36 -21.03 13.36
N THR A 229 -12.12 -20.10 12.78
CA THR A 229 -12.78 -19.04 13.56
C THR A 229 -14.11 -19.50 14.16
N TYR A 230 -14.33 -19.11 15.41
CA TYR A 230 -15.54 -19.39 16.19
C TYR A 230 -16.16 -18.09 16.72
N ILE A 231 -17.50 -18.02 16.67
CA ILE A 231 -18.32 -16.97 17.27
C ILE A 231 -18.88 -17.50 18.59
N VAL A 232 -18.90 -16.65 19.63
CA VAL A 232 -19.55 -16.96 20.90
C VAL A 232 -20.87 -16.17 20.99
N GLU A 233 -22.00 -16.89 21.05
CA GLU A 233 -23.36 -16.33 21.14
C GLU A 233 -23.94 -16.57 22.56
N ALA A 234 -24.70 -15.63 23.13
CA ALA A 234 -25.35 -15.82 24.43
C ALA A 234 -26.65 -16.64 24.32
N ILE A 235 -26.83 -17.65 25.18
CA ILE A 235 -28.05 -18.50 25.17
C ILE A 235 -29.15 -17.80 25.95
N GLY A 236 -29.82 -16.81 25.35
CA GLY A 236 -30.91 -16.12 26.06
C GLY A 236 -31.55 -14.89 25.44
N GLN A 237 -32.14 -14.99 24.24
CA GLN A 237 -33.35 -14.23 23.89
C GLN A 237 -34.06 -14.88 22.70
N LYS A 238 -35.34 -15.24 22.88
CA LYS A 238 -36.21 -15.72 21.78
C LYS A 238 -36.69 -14.51 20.96
N PRO A 239 -36.40 -14.39 19.66
CA PRO A 239 -37.16 -13.49 18.81
C PRO A 239 -38.61 -14.00 18.67
N PRO A 240 -39.60 -13.12 18.47
CA PRO A 240 -40.99 -13.53 18.26
C PRO A 240 -41.13 -14.29 16.93
N THR A 241 -41.57 -15.54 16.98
CA THR A 241 -41.77 -16.38 15.80
C THR A 241 -42.98 -15.89 15.01
N TYR A 242 -42.76 -15.21 13.88
CA TYR A 242 -43.79 -15.11 12.84
C TYR A 242 -43.88 -16.43 12.10
N ILE A 243 -45.06 -17.06 12.14
CA ILE A 243 -45.39 -18.23 11.32
C ILE A 243 -45.78 -17.71 9.94
N ALA A 244 -45.01 -18.08 8.92
CA ALA A 244 -45.40 -17.97 7.52
C ALA A 244 -45.49 -19.39 6.95
N GLU A 245 -46.67 -19.77 6.47
CA GLU A 245 -46.93 -21.08 5.89
C GLU A 245 -46.24 -21.20 4.53
N ALA A 246 -45.29 -22.13 4.41
CA ALA A 246 -44.67 -22.46 3.14
C ALA A 246 -45.47 -23.57 2.44
N ASN A 247 -46.35 -23.19 1.51
CA ASN A 247 -46.88 -24.13 0.53
C ASN A 247 -45.75 -24.60 -0.40
N GLY A 248 -45.60 -25.91 -0.54
CA GLY A 248 -44.45 -26.49 -1.23
C GLY A 248 -44.50 -26.36 -2.76
N GLN A 249 -43.32 -26.23 -3.37
CA GLN A 249 -43.09 -26.62 -4.75
C GLN A 249 -41.78 -27.39 -4.85
N THR A 250 -41.84 -28.52 -5.53
CA THR A 250 -40.72 -29.42 -5.80
C THR A 250 -39.80 -28.83 -6.87
N SER A 251 -38.50 -29.08 -6.76
CA SER A 251 -37.53 -28.87 -7.86
C SER A 251 -36.71 -30.14 -8.05
N PRO A 252 -36.45 -30.57 -9.31
CA PRO A 252 -35.92 -31.90 -9.60
C PRO A 252 -34.39 -31.97 -9.58
N THR A 253 -33.92 -33.22 -9.63
CA THR A 253 -32.56 -33.69 -9.42
C THR A 253 -31.60 -33.46 -10.59
N SER A 254 -30.31 -33.60 -10.26
CA SER A 254 -29.18 -34.05 -11.11
C SER A 254 -28.40 -33.01 -11.93
N THR A 255 -27.19 -32.73 -11.44
CA THR A 255 -26.06 -32.26 -12.25
C THR A 255 -25.08 -33.43 -12.42
N SER A 256 -24.75 -33.78 -13.65
CA SER A 256 -23.89 -34.92 -13.98
C SER A 256 -22.43 -34.71 -13.54
N GLN A 257 -21.84 -35.71 -12.88
CA GLN A 257 -20.38 -35.80 -12.75
C GLN A 257 -19.75 -36.03 -14.13
N GLN A 258 -19.01 -35.03 -14.63
CA GLN A 258 -18.25 -35.15 -15.87
C GLN A 258 -16.83 -35.64 -15.53
N ALA A 259 -16.49 -36.86 -15.95
CA ALA A 259 -15.20 -37.46 -15.67
C ALA A 259 -14.06 -36.71 -16.40
N ALA A 260 -12.91 -36.55 -15.74
CA ALA A 260 -11.73 -35.93 -16.33
C ALA A 260 -11.17 -36.78 -17.50
N PRO A 261 -10.70 -36.15 -18.60
CA PRO A 261 -10.12 -36.89 -19.71
C PRO A 261 -8.78 -37.55 -19.33
N PRO A 262 -8.45 -38.72 -19.90
CA PRO A 262 -7.19 -39.41 -19.60
C PRO A 262 -5.99 -38.63 -20.13
N TYR A 263 -4.92 -38.56 -19.33
CA TYR A 263 -3.65 -37.95 -19.73
C TYR A 263 -3.02 -38.68 -20.93
N PRO A 264 -2.43 -37.96 -21.91
CA PRO A 264 -1.82 -38.58 -23.09
C PRO A 264 -0.51 -39.29 -22.74
N THR A 265 -0.54 -40.62 -22.70
CA THR A 265 0.61 -41.49 -22.38
C THR A 265 1.77 -41.41 -23.38
N GLY A 266 1.55 -40.87 -24.58
CA GLY A 266 2.58 -40.72 -25.61
C GLY A 266 3.76 -39.81 -25.23
N LEU A 267 3.55 -38.86 -24.30
CA LEU A 267 4.59 -37.88 -23.93
C LEU A 267 5.73 -38.54 -23.13
N ALA A 268 5.42 -39.53 -22.28
CA ALA A 268 6.42 -40.32 -21.56
C ALA A 268 7.24 -41.19 -22.52
N ALA A 269 6.60 -41.82 -23.52
CA ALA A 269 7.29 -42.65 -24.52
C ALA A 269 8.28 -41.83 -25.37
N GLY A 270 7.89 -40.63 -25.81
CA GLY A 270 8.77 -39.73 -26.58
C GLY A 270 9.99 -39.25 -25.78
N LEU A 271 9.81 -38.93 -24.48
CA LEU A 271 10.91 -38.57 -23.59
C LEU A 271 11.88 -39.74 -23.35
N VAL A 272 11.35 -40.95 -23.09
CA VAL A 272 12.17 -42.15 -22.87
C VAL A 272 12.96 -42.53 -24.12
N ALA A 273 12.35 -42.49 -25.31
CA ALA A 273 13.05 -42.77 -26.57
C ALA A 273 14.18 -41.75 -26.84
N SER A 274 13.93 -40.47 -26.56
CA SER A 274 14.94 -39.40 -26.71
C SER A 274 16.11 -39.57 -25.74
N LEU A 275 15.82 -39.88 -24.47
CA LEU A 275 16.84 -40.20 -23.46
C LEU A 275 17.66 -41.44 -23.81
N ALA A 276 17.03 -42.50 -24.30
CA ALA A 276 17.71 -43.72 -24.74
C ALA A 276 18.66 -43.46 -25.92
N ALA A 277 18.23 -42.67 -26.91
CA ALA A 277 19.09 -42.26 -28.03
C ALA A 277 20.30 -41.43 -27.58
N ILE A 278 20.08 -40.47 -26.67
CA ILE A 278 21.16 -39.62 -26.13
C ILE A 278 22.15 -40.44 -25.30
N LEU A 279 21.67 -41.34 -24.43
CA LEU A 279 22.53 -42.24 -23.65
C LEU A 279 23.32 -43.18 -24.58
N GLY A 280 22.69 -43.76 -25.60
CA GLY A 280 23.37 -44.55 -26.62
C GLY A 280 24.50 -43.78 -27.30
N LEU A 281 24.28 -42.50 -27.64
CA LEU A 281 25.28 -41.63 -28.25
C LEU A 281 26.40 -41.25 -27.26
N MET A 282 26.07 -41.03 -25.98
CA MET A 282 27.04 -40.78 -24.91
C MET A 282 27.91 -41.99 -24.56
N PHE A 283 27.43 -43.22 -24.74
CA PHE A 283 28.24 -44.44 -24.56
C PHE A 283 28.99 -44.85 -25.82
N ALA A 284 28.46 -44.58 -27.02
CA ALA A 284 29.14 -44.87 -28.28
C ALA A 284 30.35 -43.96 -28.53
N LEU A 285 30.27 -42.66 -28.22
CA LEU A 285 31.36 -41.71 -28.50
C LEU A 285 32.68 -42.07 -27.78
N PRO A 286 32.70 -42.36 -26.46
CA PRO A 286 33.91 -42.78 -25.76
C PRO A 286 34.50 -44.10 -26.29
N ALA A 287 33.65 -45.03 -26.74
CA ALA A 287 34.08 -46.31 -27.30
C ALA A 287 34.73 -46.16 -28.69
N VAL A 288 34.28 -45.21 -29.51
CA VAL A 288 34.94 -44.86 -30.78
C VAL A 288 36.25 -44.12 -30.52
N ILE A 289 36.23 -43.13 -29.61
CA ILE A 289 37.42 -42.33 -29.25
C ILE A 289 38.52 -43.20 -28.62
N SER A 290 38.18 -44.21 -27.81
CA SER A 290 39.18 -45.12 -27.20
C SER A 290 39.81 -46.06 -28.23
N ARG A 291 39.05 -46.53 -29.23
CA ARG A 291 39.54 -47.41 -30.29
C ARG A 291 40.58 -46.73 -31.18
N ASP A 292 40.37 -45.45 -31.50
CA ASP A 292 41.33 -44.66 -32.28
C ASP A 292 42.48 -44.10 -31.42
N ALA A 293 42.25 -43.83 -30.13
CA ALA A 293 43.33 -43.48 -29.20
C ALA A 293 44.37 -44.60 -29.08
N ALA A 294 43.93 -45.87 -29.02
CA ALA A 294 44.82 -47.03 -28.97
C ALA A 294 45.70 -47.15 -30.21
N ARG A 295 45.13 -46.96 -31.42
CA ARG A 295 45.88 -47.00 -32.70
C ARG A 295 46.86 -45.85 -32.87
N PHE A 296 46.60 -44.69 -32.26
CA PHE A 296 47.51 -43.54 -32.37
C PHE A 296 48.63 -43.51 -31.33
N ALA A 297 48.48 -44.22 -30.19
CA ALA A 297 49.51 -44.33 -29.17
C ALA A 297 50.85 -44.89 -29.71
N GLU A 298 50.77 -45.80 -30.69
CA GLU A 298 51.94 -46.40 -31.37
C GLU A 298 52.74 -45.41 -32.25
N THR A 299 52.21 -44.21 -32.54
CA THR A 299 52.80 -43.28 -33.53
C THR A 299 53.49 -42.05 -32.94
N GLY A 300 53.51 -41.88 -31.62
CA GLY A 300 54.35 -40.90 -30.90
C GLY A 300 54.04 -39.40 -31.11
N LYS A 301 52.97 -39.01 -31.82
CA LYS A 301 52.69 -37.60 -32.20
C LYS A 301 51.62 -36.89 -31.34
N CYS A 302 51.81 -36.86 -30.01
CA CYS A 302 50.81 -36.37 -29.05
C CYS A 302 50.42 -34.86 -29.13
N ARG A 303 51.13 -33.99 -29.86
CA ARG A 303 50.83 -32.54 -29.88
C ARG A 303 49.62 -32.13 -30.73
N ALA A 304 49.10 -32.99 -31.61
CA ALA A 304 47.97 -32.66 -32.48
C ALA A 304 46.58 -32.90 -31.83
N TRP A 305 46.52 -33.64 -30.72
CA TRP A 305 45.26 -34.21 -30.19
C TRP A 305 44.34 -33.23 -29.45
N ARG A 306 44.91 -32.22 -28.76
CA ARG A 306 44.12 -31.27 -27.93
C ARG A 306 42.94 -30.59 -28.64
N PRO A 307 43.07 -30.00 -29.85
CA PRO A 307 41.92 -29.42 -30.54
C PRO A 307 40.89 -30.48 -30.99
N MET A 308 41.32 -31.71 -31.29
CA MET A 308 40.46 -32.71 -31.91
C MET A 308 39.46 -33.36 -30.94
N VAL A 309 39.78 -33.41 -29.64
CA VAL A 309 38.85 -33.84 -28.58
C VAL A 309 38.10 -32.65 -27.94
N PHE A 310 38.75 -31.49 -27.83
CA PHE A 310 38.14 -30.32 -27.21
C PHE A 310 36.95 -29.77 -28.02
N TRP A 311 37.04 -29.74 -29.36
CA TRP A 311 35.95 -29.21 -30.18
C TRP A 311 34.67 -30.07 -30.15
N PRO A 312 34.70 -31.41 -30.27
CA PRO A 312 33.51 -32.24 -30.06
C PRO A 312 32.88 -32.07 -28.67
N PHE A 313 33.69 -31.92 -27.62
CA PHE A 313 33.18 -31.71 -26.26
C PHE A 313 32.49 -30.33 -26.10
N VAL A 314 33.09 -29.26 -26.66
CA VAL A 314 32.46 -27.94 -26.71
C VAL A 314 31.17 -27.97 -27.55
N LEU A 315 31.15 -28.70 -28.67
CA LEU A 315 29.98 -28.80 -29.55
C LEU A 315 28.86 -29.60 -28.86
N LEU A 316 29.19 -30.67 -28.13
CA LEU A 316 28.25 -31.40 -27.26
C LEU A 316 27.68 -30.49 -26.16
N LEU A 317 28.52 -29.69 -25.49
CA LEU A 317 28.06 -28.71 -24.50
C LEU A 317 27.15 -27.65 -25.14
N CYS A 318 27.46 -27.15 -26.34
CA CYS A 318 26.58 -26.22 -27.06
C CYS A 318 25.24 -26.87 -27.46
N VAL A 319 25.21 -28.15 -27.82
CA VAL A 319 23.96 -28.89 -28.09
C VAL A 319 23.15 -29.10 -26.81
N ILE A 320 23.79 -29.50 -25.70
CA ILE A 320 23.11 -29.64 -24.39
C ILE A 320 22.59 -28.29 -23.88
N TYR A 321 23.35 -27.20 -24.08
CA TYR A 321 22.94 -25.86 -23.66
C TYR A 321 21.85 -25.28 -24.57
N GLY A 322 21.93 -25.51 -25.89
CA GLY A 322 20.87 -25.16 -26.83
C GLY A 322 19.57 -25.95 -26.59
N TRP A 323 19.68 -27.23 -26.24
CA TRP A 323 18.52 -28.06 -25.90
C TRP A 323 17.92 -27.71 -24.53
N SER A 324 18.73 -27.36 -23.53
CA SER A 324 18.21 -26.87 -22.24
C SER A 324 17.59 -25.47 -22.34
N ILE A 325 18.10 -24.58 -23.19
CA ILE A 325 17.42 -23.32 -23.53
C ILE A 325 16.13 -23.59 -24.32
N GLY A 326 16.16 -24.46 -25.33
CA GLY A 326 15.00 -24.79 -26.15
C GLY A 326 13.86 -25.44 -25.35
N THR A 327 14.19 -26.36 -24.42
CA THR A 327 13.23 -26.95 -23.49
C THR A 327 12.75 -25.94 -22.44
N TRP A 328 13.59 -25.02 -21.96
CA TRP A 328 13.17 -23.94 -21.05
C TRP A 328 12.22 -22.93 -21.72
N LEU A 329 12.49 -22.54 -22.97
CA LEU A 329 11.58 -21.71 -23.77
C LEU A 329 10.28 -22.44 -24.08
N ALA A 330 10.33 -23.73 -24.42
CA ALA A 330 9.15 -24.57 -24.58
C ALA A 330 8.34 -24.63 -23.26
N TRP A 331 9.00 -24.66 -22.11
CA TRP A 331 8.38 -24.65 -20.77
C TRP A 331 7.67 -23.31 -20.47
N ASP A 332 8.24 -22.16 -20.81
CA ASP A 332 7.58 -20.85 -20.62
C ASP A 332 6.37 -20.67 -21.57
N THR A 333 6.40 -21.27 -22.77
CA THR A 333 5.25 -21.36 -23.69
C THR A 333 4.21 -22.42 -23.30
N PHE A 334 4.60 -23.47 -22.58
CA PHE A 334 3.69 -24.50 -22.07
C PHE A 334 2.68 -23.90 -21.08
N PHE A 335 3.06 -22.84 -20.36
CA PHE A 335 2.21 -22.12 -19.41
C PHE A 335 1.37 -20.96 -19.99
N THR A 336 1.29 -20.77 -21.32
CA THR A 336 0.45 -19.70 -21.93
C THR A 336 -0.86 -20.16 -22.58
N SER A 337 -1.12 -21.47 -22.63
CA SER A 337 -2.29 -22.15 -23.24
C SER A 337 -2.48 -21.95 -24.77
N THR A 338 -3.09 -22.97 -25.39
CA THR A 338 -3.42 -23.07 -26.84
C THR A 338 -2.28 -22.78 -27.83
N GLY A 339 -1.30 -23.69 -27.94
CA GLY A 339 -0.33 -23.64 -29.05
C GLY A 339 1.02 -24.32 -28.85
N ILE A 340 1.08 -25.51 -28.22
CA ILE A 340 2.34 -26.24 -28.01
C ILE A 340 3.08 -26.46 -29.34
N GLU A 341 2.35 -26.85 -30.39
CA GLU A 341 2.90 -27.08 -31.72
C GLU A 341 3.44 -25.79 -32.36
N ALA A 342 2.70 -24.67 -32.28
CA ALA A 342 3.14 -23.39 -32.82
C ALA A 342 4.40 -22.86 -32.11
N GLY A 343 4.46 -22.94 -30.78
CA GLY A 343 5.63 -22.51 -29.99
C GLY A 343 6.88 -23.34 -30.30
N VAL A 344 6.74 -24.67 -30.40
CA VAL A 344 7.84 -25.57 -30.76
C VAL A 344 8.29 -25.35 -32.21
N VAL A 345 7.37 -25.20 -33.16
CA VAL A 345 7.70 -24.93 -34.57
C VAL A 345 8.41 -23.58 -34.73
N VAL A 346 7.93 -22.51 -34.06
CA VAL A 346 8.61 -21.20 -34.10
C VAL A 346 10.00 -21.27 -33.45
N SER A 347 10.15 -21.98 -32.33
CA SER A 347 11.45 -22.17 -31.66
C SER A 347 12.44 -22.96 -32.54
N LEU A 348 12.00 -24.06 -33.16
CA LEU A 348 12.80 -24.87 -34.07
C LEU A 348 13.16 -24.10 -35.35
N ALA A 349 12.20 -23.39 -35.96
CA ALA A 349 12.43 -22.58 -37.14
C ALA A 349 13.41 -21.43 -36.86
N THR A 350 13.27 -20.74 -35.71
CA THR A 350 14.20 -19.70 -35.28
C THR A 350 15.60 -20.28 -35.03
N THR A 351 15.69 -21.42 -34.35
CA THR A 351 16.97 -22.11 -34.11
C THR A 351 17.64 -22.52 -35.41
N ALA A 352 16.89 -23.11 -36.35
CA ALA A 352 17.39 -23.51 -37.67
C ALA A 352 17.83 -22.32 -38.52
N LEU A 353 17.07 -21.22 -38.50
CA LEU A 353 17.41 -19.99 -39.22
C LEU A 353 18.69 -19.35 -38.66
N LEU A 354 18.84 -19.30 -37.34
CA LEU A 354 20.06 -18.81 -36.69
C LEU A 354 21.27 -19.71 -36.96
N PHE A 355 21.08 -21.04 -37.01
CA PHE A 355 22.13 -21.98 -37.38
C PHE A 355 22.54 -21.82 -38.85
N GLY A 356 21.57 -21.66 -39.75
CA GLY A 356 21.80 -21.38 -41.17
C GLY A 356 22.53 -20.05 -41.39
N LEU A 357 22.15 -19.00 -40.67
CA LEU A 357 22.78 -17.68 -40.74
C LEU A 357 24.20 -17.71 -40.17
N ALA A 358 24.46 -18.47 -39.10
CA ALA A 358 25.81 -18.73 -38.61
C ALA A 358 26.69 -19.48 -39.64
N ILE A 359 26.15 -20.51 -40.32
CA ILE A 359 26.84 -21.22 -41.40
C ILE A 359 27.13 -20.29 -42.58
N LEU A 360 26.16 -19.44 -42.97
CA LEU A 360 26.32 -18.45 -44.03
C LEU A 360 27.45 -17.45 -43.70
N VAL A 361 27.45 -16.89 -42.49
CA VAL A 361 28.51 -15.97 -42.02
C VAL A 361 29.88 -16.67 -41.99
N VAL A 362 29.95 -17.94 -41.57
CA VAL A 362 31.21 -18.72 -41.65
C VAL A 362 31.70 -18.86 -43.08
N ASN A 363 30.81 -19.09 -44.04
CA ASN A 363 31.18 -19.26 -45.45
C ASN A 363 31.57 -17.92 -46.11
N ILE A 364 30.87 -16.83 -45.82
CA ILE A 364 31.24 -15.48 -46.28
C ILE A 364 32.61 -15.08 -45.72
N VAL A 365 32.85 -15.21 -44.41
CA VAL A 365 34.14 -14.77 -43.84
C VAL A 365 35.30 -15.73 -44.20
N ARG A 366 35.00 -16.98 -44.59
CA ARG A 366 35.98 -17.87 -45.24
C ARG A 366 36.45 -17.34 -46.60
N SER A 367 35.58 -16.76 -47.42
CA SER A 367 35.98 -16.21 -48.73
C SER A 367 36.83 -14.94 -48.61
N ILE A 368 36.71 -14.20 -47.49
CA ILE A 368 37.45 -12.97 -47.19
C ILE A 368 38.88 -13.25 -46.64
N GLY A 369 39.24 -14.52 -46.40
CA GLY A 369 40.62 -14.90 -46.04
C GLY A 369 41.02 -14.61 -44.59
N TRP A 370 40.06 -14.34 -43.70
CA TRP A 370 40.34 -14.05 -42.28
C TRP A 370 40.94 -15.27 -41.54
N PRO A 371 41.95 -15.09 -40.66
CA PRO A 371 42.63 -16.20 -40.00
C PRO A 371 41.67 -17.00 -39.11
N ARG A 372 41.46 -18.28 -39.46
CA ARG A 372 40.44 -19.19 -38.87
C ARG A 372 40.28 -19.09 -37.34
N ARG A 373 41.39 -18.97 -36.59
CA ARG A 373 41.42 -18.91 -35.11
C ARG A 373 40.91 -17.60 -34.48
N ARG A 374 40.75 -16.51 -35.25
CA ARG A 374 40.10 -15.26 -34.79
C ARG A 374 38.61 -15.31 -35.11
N LEU A 375 38.25 -15.68 -36.35
CA LEU A 375 36.86 -15.85 -36.77
C LEU A 375 36.08 -16.81 -35.87
N GLN A 376 36.63 -18.01 -35.59
CA GLN A 376 35.97 -18.99 -34.72
C GLN A 376 35.65 -18.41 -33.33
N ARG A 377 36.56 -17.61 -32.75
CA ARG A 377 36.31 -16.98 -31.45
C ARG A 377 35.22 -15.92 -31.52
N VAL A 378 35.25 -15.04 -32.52
CA VAL A 378 34.20 -14.00 -32.70
C VAL A 378 32.84 -14.64 -32.92
N LEU A 379 32.75 -15.68 -33.76
CA LEU A 379 31.50 -16.38 -34.03
C LEU A 379 30.99 -17.16 -32.80
N SER A 380 31.86 -17.86 -32.07
CA SER A 380 31.48 -18.53 -30.82
C SER A 380 30.96 -17.54 -29.77
N TRP A 381 31.58 -16.35 -29.65
CA TRP A 381 31.05 -15.28 -28.79
C TRP A 381 29.72 -14.74 -29.31
N ALA A 382 29.56 -14.48 -30.61
CA ALA A 382 28.30 -14.01 -31.17
C ALA A 382 27.15 -15.01 -30.97
N ILE A 383 27.38 -16.31 -31.21
CA ILE A 383 26.40 -17.38 -30.99
C ILE A 383 26.09 -17.55 -29.50
N ALA A 384 27.07 -17.44 -28.60
CA ALA A 384 26.84 -17.50 -27.16
C ALA A 384 26.10 -16.27 -26.60
N LEU A 385 26.35 -15.09 -27.17
CA LEU A 385 25.70 -13.83 -26.78
C LEU A 385 24.31 -13.66 -27.41
N LEU A 386 23.97 -14.36 -28.49
CA LEU A 386 22.69 -14.19 -29.16
C LEU A 386 21.48 -14.65 -28.32
N PRO A 387 21.47 -15.83 -27.65
CA PRO A 387 20.42 -16.18 -26.70
C PRO A 387 20.34 -15.16 -25.55
N ILE A 388 21.47 -14.63 -25.09
CA ILE A 388 21.50 -13.58 -24.07
C ILE A 388 20.86 -12.29 -24.61
N ALA A 389 21.13 -11.91 -25.86
CA ALA A 389 20.51 -10.76 -26.51
C ALA A 389 18.99 -10.93 -26.66
N VAL A 390 18.50 -12.11 -27.04
CA VAL A 390 17.05 -12.42 -27.11
C VAL A 390 16.43 -12.44 -25.70
N ILE A 391 17.12 -13.02 -24.71
CA ILE A 391 16.74 -12.96 -23.29
C ILE A 391 16.85 -11.52 -22.73
N MET A 392 17.54 -10.60 -23.40
CA MET A 392 17.56 -9.17 -23.07
C MET A 392 16.67 -8.29 -23.97
N MET A 393 16.09 -8.81 -25.06
CA MET A 393 15.10 -8.09 -25.87
C MET A 393 13.83 -7.90 -25.04
N ASP A 394 13.67 -6.70 -24.48
CA ASP A 394 12.44 -6.32 -23.81
C ASP A 394 11.28 -6.23 -24.80
N SER A 395 10.06 -6.24 -24.29
CA SER A 395 8.89 -5.88 -25.08
C SER A 395 9.04 -4.49 -25.70
N SER A 396 8.36 -4.26 -26.83
CA SER A 396 8.16 -2.91 -27.35
C SER A 396 7.55 -1.98 -26.27
N PRO A 397 7.91 -0.68 -26.26
CA PRO A 397 7.19 0.32 -25.48
C PRO A 397 5.69 0.28 -25.77
N ILE A 398 4.88 0.69 -24.80
CA ILE A 398 3.42 0.78 -24.97
C ILE A 398 3.12 2.03 -25.79
N SER A 399 2.38 1.88 -26.90
CA SER A 399 1.97 2.98 -27.79
C SER A 399 0.94 3.91 -27.15
N ASP A 400 -0.02 3.32 -26.44
CA ASP A 400 -1.22 3.97 -25.91
C ASP A 400 -1.20 3.91 -24.37
N ASP A 401 -0.12 4.46 -23.83
CA ASP A 401 0.17 4.47 -22.40
C ASP A 401 -0.38 5.75 -21.73
N TYR A 402 -0.91 5.60 -20.51
CA TYR A 402 -1.46 6.72 -19.76
C TYR A 402 -0.39 7.78 -19.42
N LYS A 403 -0.85 9.02 -19.37
CA LYS A 403 -0.07 10.23 -19.07
C LYS A 403 -0.71 10.99 -17.91
N ARG A 404 0.10 11.84 -17.26
CA ARG A 404 -0.38 12.76 -16.20
C ARG A 404 -1.43 13.76 -16.71
N ASP A 405 -1.41 14.07 -18.00
CA ASP A 405 -2.42 14.93 -18.65
C ASP A 405 -3.78 14.26 -18.85
N ASP A 406 -3.86 12.93 -18.74
CA ASP A 406 -5.13 12.19 -18.83
C ASP A 406 -5.92 12.24 -17.50
N LEU A 407 -5.30 12.73 -16.43
CA LEU A 407 -5.97 12.94 -15.14
C LEU A 407 -6.82 14.23 -15.19
N PRO A 408 -8.00 14.25 -14.54
CA PRO A 408 -8.86 15.42 -14.53
C PRO A 408 -8.14 16.59 -13.86
N LYS A 409 -8.12 17.74 -14.54
CA LYS A 409 -7.61 19.01 -14.03
C LYS A 409 -8.81 19.89 -13.67
N PRO A 410 -8.84 20.53 -12.48
CA PRO A 410 -9.94 21.40 -12.13
C PRO A 410 -9.89 22.70 -12.94
N PRO A 411 -11.05 23.30 -13.26
CA PRO A 411 -11.11 24.51 -14.08
C PRO A 411 -10.51 25.74 -13.37
N GLY A 412 -10.10 26.73 -14.16
CA GLY A 412 -9.69 28.05 -13.67
C GLY A 412 -8.39 28.06 -12.85
N GLU A 413 -8.31 28.98 -11.88
CA GLU A 413 -7.15 29.17 -11.00
C GLU A 413 -7.11 28.16 -9.82
N SER A 414 -7.59 26.94 -10.04
CA SER A 414 -7.71 25.89 -9.02
C SER A 414 -6.40 25.53 -8.33
N SER A 415 -5.24 25.79 -8.94
CA SER A 415 -3.93 25.64 -8.29
C SER A 415 -3.78 26.48 -7.00
N LYS A 416 -4.45 27.64 -6.90
CA LYS A 416 -4.46 28.44 -5.66
C LYS A 416 -5.25 27.77 -4.53
N SER A 417 -6.15 26.82 -4.83
CA SER A 417 -6.87 26.08 -3.79
C SER A 417 -5.92 25.18 -2.98
N VAL A 418 -4.80 24.75 -3.56
CA VAL A 418 -3.76 23.94 -2.88
C VAL A 418 -3.17 24.70 -1.70
N GLU A 419 -2.94 26.01 -1.84
CA GLU A 419 -2.39 26.85 -0.77
C GLU A 419 -3.37 26.95 0.41
N PHE A 420 -4.65 27.20 0.13
CA PHE A 420 -5.69 27.23 1.16
C PHE A 420 -5.96 25.84 1.79
N LEU A 421 -5.81 24.75 1.04
CA LEU A 421 -5.87 23.39 1.58
C LEU A 421 -4.69 23.08 2.51
N ARG A 422 -3.47 23.53 2.16
CA ARG A 422 -2.31 23.44 3.07
C ARG A 422 -2.53 24.29 4.33
N GLU A 423 -3.07 25.50 4.19
CA GLU A 423 -3.40 26.36 5.32
C GLU A 423 -4.48 25.71 6.23
N LEU A 424 -5.44 24.99 5.64
CA LEU A 424 -6.47 24.25 6.39
C LEU A 424 -5.86 23.10 7.22
N ILE A 425 -4.81 22.43 6.75
CA ILE A 425 -4.08 21.41 7.56
C ILE A 425 -3.49 22.05 8.83
N VAL A 426 -2.85 23.21 8.68
CA VAL A 426 -2.17 23.92 9.77
C VAL A 426 -3.18 24.51 10.76
N ARG A 427 -4.33 24.99 10.27
CA ARG A 427 -5.37 25.65 11.09
C ARG A 427 -6.52 24.74 11.51
N GLN A 428 -6.45 23.43 11.28
CA GLN A 428 -7.53 22.52 11.69
C GLN A 428 -7.64 22.46 13.22
N PRO A 429 -8.85 22.37 13.78
CA PRO A 429 -9.02 22.10 15.21
C PRO A 429 -8.51 20.69 15.54
N THR A 430 -7.46 20.60 16.35
CA THR A 430 -6.86 19.33 16.79
C THR A 430 -7.67 18.65 17.89
N ASN A 431 -8.29 19.45 18.76
CA ASN A 431 -9.02 18.99 19.95
C ASN A 431 -10.53 19.10 19.71
N LEU A 432 -11.09 18.11 18.99
CA LEU A 432 -12.53 17.97 18.84
C LEU A 432 -13.13 17.34 20.12
N PRO A 433 -14.25 17.86 20.65
CA PRO A 433 -15.01 17.19 21.71
C PRO A 433 -15.39 15.76 21.32
N SER A 434 -15.37 14.83 22.28
CA SER A 434 -15.65 13.41 22.02
C SER A 434 -17.01 13.19 21.38
N CYS A 435 -18.04 13.93 21.84
CA CYS A 435 -19.38 13.87 21.28
C CYS A 435 -19.41 14.15 19.76
N ILE A 436 -18.58 15.08 19.27
CA ILE A 436 -18.47 15.46 17.84
C ILE A 436 -17.72 14.39 17.03
N VAL A 437 -16.72 13.74 17.64
CA VAL A 437 -15.93 12.67 17.00
C VAL A 437 -16.74 11.37 16.91
N GLN A 438 -17.37 10.98 18.01
CA GLN A 438 -18.14 9.74 18.17
C GLN A 438 -19.52 9.84 17.49
N GLY A 439 -20.10 11.04 17.45
CA GLY A 439 -21.40 11.30 16.85
C GLY A 439 -22.55 11.35 17.86
N ASP A 440 -22.29 11.33 19.17
CA ASP A 440 -23.33 11.31 20.21
C ASP A 440 -24.28 12.52 20.13
N TYR A 441 -23.78 13.65 19.61
CA TYR A 441 -24.60 14.85 19.35
C TYR A 441 -25.82 14.59 18.46
N VAL A 442 -25.84 13.48 17.70
CA VAL A 442 -26.83 13.29 16.65
C VAL A 442 -28.07 12.49 17.09
N THR A 443 -28.10 12.02 18.35
CA THR A 443 -29.36 11.65 19.05
C THR A 443 -29.87 12.77 19.95
N ASN A 444 -28.99 13.51 20.64
CA ASN A 444 -29.38 14.59 21.57
C ASN A 444 -28.59 15.89 21.37
N VAL A 445 -28.81 16.58 20.25
CA VAL A 445 -27.99 17.74 19.85
C VAL A 445 -28.06 18.94 20.82
N LEU A 446 -29.15 19.06 21.58
CA LEU A 446 -29.34 20.13 22.56
C LEU A 446 -28.55 19.91 23.86
N GLU A 447 -28.31 18.66 24.24
CA GLU A 447 -27.49 18.31 25.42
C GLU A 447 -26.04 18.77 25.23
N TYR A 448 -25.47 18.56 24.04
CA TYR A 448 -24.10 18.93 23.70
C TYR A 448 -23.96 20.37 23.15
N ALA A 449 -24.99 21.22 23.28
CA ALA A 449 -25.02 22.55 22.66
C ALA A 449 -23.78 23.41 22.96
N GLY A 450 -23.32 23.43 24.21
CA GLY A 450 -22.15 24.22 24.64
C GLY A 450 -20.82 23.72 24.07
N GLU A 451 -20.65 22.40 23.95
CA GLU A 451 -19.46 21.80 23.32
C GLU A 451 -19.42 22.09 21.82
N ILE A 452 -20.56 21.99 21.15
CA ILE A 452 -20.72 22.27 19.71
C ILE A 452 -20.46 23.75 19.41
N GLU A 453 -21.00 24.68 20.21
CA GLU A 453 -20.76 26.11 20.05
C GLU A 453 -19.30 26.48 20.32
N THR A 454 -18.68 25.88 21.34
CA THR A 454 -17.24 26.05 21.63
C THR A 454 -16.37 25.55 20.47
N ALA A 455 -16.65 24.36 19.94
CA ALA A 455 -15.94 23.82 18.79
C ALA A 455 -16.13 24.68 17.52
N TRP A 456 -17.33 25.21 17.29
CA TRP A 456 -17.63 26.11 16.17
C TRP A 456 -16.89 27.46 16.27
N ILE A 457 -16.78 28.03 17.49
CA ILE A 457 -16.01 29.25 17.76
C ILE A 457 -14.52 28.99 17.51
N ASN A 458 -13.95 27.94 18.12
CA ASN A 458 -12.54 27.58 17.99
C ASN A 458 -12.14 27.30 16.52
N ALA A 459 -13.06 26.79 15.72
CA ALA A 459 -12.86 26.52 14.31
C ALA A 459 -12.94 27.76 13.38
N ALA A 460 -13.09 28.99 13.90
CA ALA A 460 -13.35 30.18 13.09
C ALA A 460 -12.37 30.38 11.91
N ALA A 461 -11.07 30.16 12.12
CA ALA A 461 -10.08 30.30 11.05
C ALA A 461 -10.21 29.21 9.97
N ALA A 462 -10.47 27.96 10.35
CA ALA A 462 -10.75 26.87 9.42
C ALA A 462 -12.06 27.12 8.64
N ARG A 463 -13.08 27.70 9.27
CA ARG A 463 -14.34 28.08 8.61
C ARG A 463 -14.12 29.14 7.53
N GLN A 464 -13.32 30.18 7.78
CA GLN A 464 -12.96 31.17 6.76
C GLN A 464 -12.24 30.53 5.55
N LEU A 465 -11.43 29.49 5.78
CA LEU A 465 -10.78 28.74 4.69
C LEU A 465 -11.79 27.89 3.92
N VAL A 466 -12.76 27.26 4.58
CA VAL A 466 -13.89 26.58 3.91
C VAL A 466 -14.67 27.56 3.02
N THR A 467 -14.96 28.79 3.48
CA THR A 467 -15.61 29.83 2.67
C THR A 467 -14.78 30.23 1.44
N LYS A 468 -13.47 30.40 1.59
CA LYS A 468 -12.58 30.71 0.45
C LYS A 468 -12.51 29.54 -0.53
N LEU A 469 -12.32 28.33 -0.04
CA LEU A 469 -12.21 27.12 -0.87
C LEU A 469 -13.53 26.83 -1.61
N SER A 470 -14.69 27.04 -0.99
CA SER A 470 -16.00 26.83 -1.66
C SER A 470 -16.29 27.83 -2.78
N SER A 471 -15.52 28.94 -2.88
CA SER A 471 -15.64 29.92 -3.96
C SER A 471 -14.95 29.52 -5.27
N PHE A 472 -13.96 28.61 -5.26
CA PHE A 472 -13.31 28.10 -6.47
C PHE A 472 -14.27 27.21 -7.29
N ASP A 473 -14.14 27.15 -8.62
CA ASP A 473 -15.00 26.28 -9.45
C ASP A 473 -14.70 24.79 -9.27
N GLY A 474 -13.46 24.44 -8.95
CA GLY A 474 -13.01 23.10 -8.54
C GLY A 474 -11.76 23.20 -7.67
N LEU A 475 -11.52 22.21 -6.82
CA LEU A 475 -10.30 22.13 -6.02
C LEU A 475 -9.30 21.18 -6.66
N ASP A 476 -8.02 21.56 -6.70
CA ASP A 476 -6.96 20.62 -7.05
C ASP A 476 -6.55 19.75 -5.86
N ASP A 477 -6.09 18.53 -6.13
CA ASP A 477 -5.62 17.60 -5.10
C ASP A 477 -4.19 17.98 -4.67
N PRO A 478 -3.98 18.46 -3.42
CA PRO A 478 -2.68 18.96 -2.97
C PRO A 478 -1.58 17.88 -2.96
N THR A 479 -1.97 16.60 -2.90
CA THR A 479 -1.04 15.45 -2.97
C THR A 479 -0.34 15.30 -4.32
N TYR A 480 -0.80 16.03 -5.36
CA TYR A 480 -0.24 15.94 -6.70
C TYR A 480 1.08 16.71 -6.88
N TYR A 481 1.26 17.80 -6.12
CA TYR A 481 2.33 18.78 -6.39
C TYR A 481 3.66 18.50 -5.69
N GLU A 482 3.66 17.60 -4.71
CA GLU A 482 4.84 17.30 -3.92
C GLU A 482 5.20 15.83 -4.06
N ARG A 483 6.50 15.54 -4.19
CA ARG A 483 7.05 14.21 -3.90
C ARG A 483 7.08 13.98 -2.38
N MET A 484 5.98 14.28 -1.69
CA MET A 484 5.78 13.92 -0.30
C MET A 484 5.92 12.40 -0.16
N ASP A 485 6.56 11.96 0.91
CA ASP A 485 6.68 10.53 1.20
C ASP A 485 5.29 9.90 1.23
N VAL A 486 5.12 8.89 0.38
CA VAL A 486 3.79 8.45 -0.13
C VAL A 486 2.81 8.05 0.98
N TYR A 487 3.32 7.74 2.18
CA TYR A 487 2.62 7.01 3.23
C TYR A 487 2.23 7.81 4.48
N SER A 488 2.75 9.02 4.73
CA SER A 488 2.51 9.74 6.01
C SER A 488 1.74 11.06 5.90
N THR A 489 1.92 11.83 4.83
CA THR A 489 1.40 13.22 4.75
C THR A 489 0.23 13.42 3.77
N ASN A 490 0.04 12.53 2.80
CA ASN A 490 -0.91 12.73 1.69
C ASN A 490 -2.40 12.73 2.10
N ALA A 491 -2.78 12.07 3.20
CA ALA A 491 -4.18 12.05 3.64
C ALA A 491 -4.57 13.28 4.49
N LEU A 492 -3.60 14.05 5.00
CA LEU A 492 -3.81 15.13 5.97
C LEU A 492 -4.85 16.17 5.54
N PRO A 493 -4.82 16.77 4.32
CA PRO A 493 -5.79 17.79 3.95
C PRO A 493 -7.23 17.27 3.89
N MET A 494 -7.44 16.01 3.48
CA MET A 494 -8.77 15.42 3.44
C MET A 494 -9.25 15.02 4.83
N VAL A 495 -8.35 14.59 5.72
CA VAL A 495 -8.64 14.43 7.15
C VAL A 495 -9.03 15.77 7.79
N SER A 496 -8.40 16.88 7.41
CA SER A 496 -8.80 18.22 7.88
C SER A 496 -10.20 18.62 7.39
N ILE A 497 -10.54 18.37 6.12
CA ILE A 497 -11.90 18.58 5.57
C ILE A 497 -12.92 17.71 6.32
N ARG A 498 -12.59 16.45 6.63
CA ARG A 498 -13.45 15.59 7.45
C ARG A 498 -13.64 16.17 8.85
N ASN A 499 -12.56 16.50 9.55
CA ASN A 499 -12.59 16.98 10.93
C ASN A 499 -13.40 18.29 11.07
N ILE A 500 -13.21 19.26 10.16
CA ILE A 500 -14.07 20.47 10.11
C ILE A 500 -15.52 20.10 9.73
N GLY A 501 -15.70 19.10 8.87
CA GLY A 501 -17.00 18.55 8.50
C GLY A 501 -17.77 17.90 9.65
N HIS A 502 -17.11 17.36 10.67
CA HIS A 502 -17.78 16.93 11.90
C HIS A 502 -18.42 18.12 12.62
N ILE A 503 -17.68 19.21 12.80
CA ILE A 503 -18.16 20.45 13.45
C ILE A 503 -19.32 21.09 12.67
N TYR A 504 -19.21 21.19 11.35
CA TYR A 504 -20.27 21.77 10.51
C TYR A 504 -21.59 21.00 10.60
N ARG A 505 -21.56 19.66 10.60
CA ARG A 505 -22.78 18.84 10.78
C ARG A 505 -23.40 19.05 12.16
N ALA A 506 -22.58 18.99 13.22
CA ALA A 506 -23.04 19.19 14.59
C ALA A 506 -23.67 20.57 14.79
N TYR A 507 -23.03 21.61 14.27
CA TYR A 507 -23.54 22.98 14.32
C TYR A 507 -24.83 23.17 13.52
N ALA A 508 -24.90 22.61 12.31
CA ALA A 508 -26.09 22.72 11.46
C ALA A 508 -27.33 22.09 12.12
N LEU A 509 -27.15 20.93 12.74
CA LEU A 509 -28.19 20.21 13.47
C LEU A 509 -28.55 20.94 14.78
N LEU A 510 -27.57 21.53 15.47
CA LEU A 510 -27.83 22.37 16.66
C LEU A 510 -28.69 23.59 16.30
N ARG A 511 -28.36 24.28 15.21
CA ARG A 511 -29.13 25.45 14.72
C ARG A 511 -30.56 25.06 14.35
N SER A 512 -30.75 23.95 13.64
CA SER A 512 -32.08 23.38 13.39
C SER A 512 -32.84 23.04 14.68
N GLY A 513 -32.17 22.44 15.68
CA GLY A 513 -32.73 22.16 17.00
C GLY A 513 -33.12 23.40 17.79
N LYS A 514 -32.36 24.50 17.67
CA LYS A 514 -32.64 25.81 18.27
C LYS A 514 -33.67 26.67 17.50
N GLY A 515 -34.33 26.13 16.47
CA GLY A 515 -35.31 26.86 15.68
C GLY A 515 -34.71 27.86 14.67
N GLN A 516 -33.49 27.61 14.22
CA GLN A 516 -32.74 28.43 13.25
C GLN A 516 -32.26 27.55 12.05
N PRO A 517 -33.17 26.81 11.38
CA PRO A 517 -32.78 25.81 10.38
C PRO A 517 -32.12 26.43 9.13
N GLU A 518 -32.39 27.70 8.80
CA GLU A 518 -31.82 28.40 7.65
C GLU A 518 -30.31 28.60 7.81
N GLU A 519 -29.87 29.00 9.00
CA GLU A 519 -28.45 29.13 9.33
C GLU A 519 -27.77 27.76 9.25
N GLY A 520 -28.41 26.73 9.82
CA GLY A 520 -27.89 25.36 9.78
C GLY A 520 -27.77 24.82 8.36
N ALA A 521 -28.82 24.97 7.56
CA ALA A 521 -28.84 24.61 6.14
C ALA A 521 -27.76 25.36 5.36
N SER A 522 -27.64 26.69 5.53
CA SER A 522 -26.65 27.51 4.83
C SER A 522 -25.22 27.05 5.12
N ARG A 523 -24.89 26.75 6.38
CA ARG A 523 -23.55 26.25 6.74
C ARG A 523 -23.29 24.84 6.21
N LEU A 524 -24.29 23.97 6.27
CA LEU A 524 -24.13 22.61 5.75
C LEU A 524 -23.94 22.60 4.22
N VAL A 525 -24.64 23.47 3.50
CA VAL A 525 -24.49 23.69 2.04
C VAL A 525 -23.12 24.27 1.68
N GLU A 526 -22.59 25.21 2.48
CA GLU A 526 -21.25 25.76 2.30
C GLU A 526 -20.17 24.65 2.29
N LEU A 527 -20.23 23.74 3.26
CA LEU A 527 -19.34 22.57 3.31
C LEU A 527 -19.65 21.56 2.20
N HIS A 528 -20.92 21.27 1.90
CA HIS A 528 -21.24 20.28 0.87
C HIS A 528 -20.76 20.74 -0.52
N THR A 529 -20.92 22.04 -0.82
CA THR A 529 -20.38 22.67 -2.03
C THR A 529 -18.86 22.50 -2.14
N LEU A 530 -18.12 22.71 -1.04
CA LEU A 530 -16.68 22.43 -0.98
C LEU A 530 -16.35 20.98 -1.34
N VAL A 531 -17.08 20.03 -0.74
CA VAL A 531 -16.86 18.59 -0.93
C VAL A 531 -17.16 18.17 -2.37
N LEU A 532 -18.28 18.62 -2.96
CA LEU A 532 -18.62 18.36 -4.37
C LEU A 532 -17.55 18.89 -5.33
N LYS A 533 -16.94 20.04 -5.03
CA LYS A 533 -15.86 20.63 -5.82
C LYS A 533 -14.50 19.93 -5.68
N ALA A 534 -14.31 19.10 -4.65
CA ALA A 534 -13.09 18.34 -4.40
C ALA A 534 -13.15 16.91 -4.96
N ILE A 535 -14.32 16.27 -4.89
CA ILE A 535 -14.51 14.85 -5.19
C ILE A 535 -14.06 14.42 -6.61
N PRO A 536 -14.38 15.14 -7.71
CA PRO A 536 -14.02 14.72 -9.07
C PRO A 536 -12.51 14.71 -9.34
N TYR A 537 -11.77 15.60 -8.66
CA TYR A 537 -10.34 15.85 -8.88
C TYR A 537 -9.44 15.11 -7.88
N SER A 538 -10.02 14.37 -6.93
CA SER A 538 -9.30 13.53 -5.99
C SER A 538 -8.57 12.40 -6.72
N LYS A 539 -7.24 12.43 -6.70
CA LYS A 539 -6.36 11.52 -7.44
C LYS A 539 -5.98 10.27 -6.62
N PHE A 540 -6.25 10.27 -5.31
CA PHE A 540 -5.98 9.13 -4.44
C PHE A 540 -7.27 8.50 -3.93
N LEU A 541 -7.35 7.15 -3.94
CA LEU A 541 -8.54 6.41 -3.53
C LEU A 541 -8.97 6.74 -2.10
N VAL A 542 -8.02 6.81 -1.16
CA VAL A 542 -8.27 7.19 0.25
C VAL A 542 -8.84 8.60 0.36
N ASN A 543 -8.27 9.57 -0.36
CA ASN A 543 -8.78 10.95 -0.39
C ASN A 543 -10.21 10.99 -0.93
N LYS A 544 -10.50 10.24 -2.00
CA LYS A 544 -11.85 10.14 -2.58
C LYS A 544 -12.83 9.48 -1.60
N MET A 545 -12.44 8.40 -0.91
CA MET A 545 -13.26 7.76 0.14
C MET A 545 -13.59 8.71 1.29
N ILE A 546 -12.63 9.51 1.76
CA ILE A 546 -12.86 10.49 2.84
C ILE A 546 -13.88 11.54 2.40
N LEU A 547 -13.72 12.10 1.20
CA LEU A 547 -14.64 13.10 0.66
C LEU A 547 -16.04 12.54 0.38
N VAL A 548 -16.14 11.32 -0.17
CA VAL A 548 -17.41 10.59 -0.37
C VAL A 548 -18.10 10.32 0.97
N GLY A 549 -17.35 9.90 1.99
CA GLY A 549 -17.87 9.72 3.36
C GLY A 549 -18.38 11.03 3.96
N GLN A 550 -17.73 12.15 3.68
CA GLN A 550 -18.20 13.48 4.08
C GLN A 550 -19.44 13.91 3.29
N ALA A 551 -19.54 13.61 2.00
CA ALA A 551 -20.74 13.87 1.20
C ALA A 551 -21.95 13.09 1.75
N ARG A 552 -21.83 11.77 1.95
CA ARG A 552 -22.86 10.93 2.61
C ARG A 552 -23.26 11.49 3.98
N SER A 553 -22.28 11.93 4.75
CA SER A 553 -22.52 12.53 6.08
C SER A 553 -23.31 13.83 6.01
N ASN A 554 -23.02 14.69 5.03
CA ASN A 554 -23.76 15.95 4.84
C ASN A 554 -25.18 15.68 4.35
N ILE A 555 -25.38 14.70 3.46
CA ILE A 555 -26.69 14.23 2.98
C ILE A 555 -27.55 13.74 4.17
N SER A 556 -26.97 12.91 5.05
CA SER A 556 -27.65 12.45 6.27
C SER A 556 -28.02 13.59 7.21
N ALA A 557 -27.16 14.60 7.37
CA ALA A 557 -27.47 15.79 8.18
C ALA A 557 -28.56 16.66 7.53
N ALA A 558 -28.56 16.82 6.21
CA ALA A 558 -29.59 17.56 5.48
C ALA A 558 -30.97 16.92 5.64
N HIS A 559 -31.09 15.59 5.46
CA HIS A 559 -32.32 14.83 5.73
C HIS A 559 -32.86 15.05 7.16
N GLN A 560 -31.98 15.09 8.16
CA GLN A 560 -32.39 15.37 9.55
C GLN A 560 -32.85 16.80 9.79
N ILE A 561 -32.31 17.79 9.06
CA ILE A 561 -32.82 19.17 9.08
C ILE A 561 -34.19 19.22 8.41
N VAL A 562 -34.37 18.52 7.27
CA VAL A 562 -35.65 18.43 6.54
C VAL A 562 -36.78 17.89 7.41
N HIS A 563 -36.54 16.83 8.19
CA HIS A 563 -37.54 16.26 9.10
C HIS A 563 -37.61 16.93 10.49
N ASN A 564 -36.83 17.97 10.75
CA ASN A 564 -36.94 18.70 12.01
C ASN A 564 -38.29 19.45 12.04
N PRO A 565 -39.09 19.39 13.12
CA PRO A 565 -40.35 20.13 13.22
C PRO A 565 -40.22 21.65 13.03
N ASN A 566 -39.02 22.21 13.25
CA ASN A 566 -38.72 23.62 13.03
C ASN A 566 -38.36 23.96 11.58
N CYS A 567 -38.24 22.98 10.67
CA CYS A 567 -37.78 23.20 9.29
C CYS A 567 -38.70 24.15 8.53
N THR A 568 -38.15 25.26 8.03
CA THR A 568 -38.90 26.28 7.30
C THR A 568 -38.81 26.07 5.77
N PRO A 569 -39.75 26.64 5.00
CA PRO A 569 -39.65 26.65 3.54
C PRO A 569 -38.36 27.30 3.01
N GLU A 570 -37.78 28.25 3.74
CA GLU A 570 -36.51 28.88 3.38
C GLU A 570 -35.32 27.91 3.58
N ALA A 571 -35.26 27.22 4.72
CA ALA A 571 -34.25 26.19 4.95
C ALA A 571 -34.34 25.06 3.91
N LEU A 572 -35.55 24.63 3.56
CA LEU A 572 -35.80 23.64 2.51
C LEU A 572 -35.30 24.13 1.13
N ALA A 573 -35.55 25.39 0.77
CA ALA A 573 -35.06 25.99 -0.48
C ALA A 573 -33.52 26.09 -0.52
N ILE A 574 -32.88 26.43 0.61
CA ILE A 574 -31.41 26.44 0.75
C ILE A 574 -30.84 25.04 0.54
N LEU A 575 -31.38 24.02 1.22
CA LEU A 575 -30.94 22.63 1.07
C LEU A 575 -31.13 22.12 -0.36
N LYS A 576 -32.31 22.34 -0.97
CA LYS A 576 -32.60 21.94 -2.36
C LYS A 576 -31.63 22.55 -3.37
N LYS A 577 -31.23 23.82 -3.18
CA LYS A 577 -30.23 24.48 -4.04
C LYS A 577 -28.82 23.92 -3.81
N GLY A 578 -28.50 23.58 -2.56
CA GLY A 578 -27.16 23.18 -2.15
C GLY A 578 -26.84 21.69 -2.23
N PHE A 579 -27.84 20.82 -2.35
CA PHE A 579 -27.71 19.37 -2.47
C PHE A 579 -28.25 18.87 -3.83
N PRO A 580 -27.56 19.18 -4.96
CA PRO A 580 -27.86 18.55 -6.23
C PRO A 580 -27.54 17.03 -6.17
N PRO A 581 -28.19 16.20 -7.02
CA PRO A 581 -27.76 14.83 -7.28
C PRO A 581 -26.26 14.71 -7.57
N LEU A 582 -25.60 13.74 -6.94
CA LEU A 582 -24.22 13.38 -7.25
C LEU A 582 -24.13 12.82 -8.67
N ARG A 583 -23.15 13.31 -9.44
CA ARG A 583 -22.90 12.87 -10.81
C ARG A 583 -22.02 11.62 -10.81
N HIS A 584 -22.06 10.84 -11.88
CA HIS A 584 -21.21 9.66 -12.03
C HIS A 584 -19.69 10.01 -12.00
N GLU A 585 -19.30 11.18 -12.50
CA GLU A 585 -17.94 11.74 -12.38
C GLU A 585 -17.51 11.91 -10.91
N ASP A 586 -18.46 12.26 -10.05
CA ASP A 586 -18.20 12.48 -8.64
C ASP A 586 -17.90 11.12 -7.98
N THR A 587 -18.56 10.03 -8.36
CA THR A 587 -18.38 8.72 -7.69
C THR A 587 -17.42 7.74 -8.36
N THR A 588 -17.12 7.86 -9.66
CA THR A 588 -16.18 6.95 -10.35
C THR A 588 -14.78 6.96 -9.74
N THR A 589 -14.21 5.77 -9.53
CA THR A 589 -12.83 5.57 -9.03
C THR A 589 -11.79 5.53 -10.17
N ARG A 590 -12.22 5.62 -11.44
CA ARG A 590 -11.39 5.64 -12.65
C ARG A 590 -10.12 6.48 -12.54
N TRP A 591 -10.25 7.72 -12.08
CA TRP A 591 -9.13 8.65 -11.97
C TRP A 591 -8.14 8.29 -10.86
N CYS A 592 -8.63 7.70 -9.76
CA CYS A 592 -7.78 7.13 -8.71
C CYS A 592 -6.94 5.97 -9.25
N HIS A 593 -7.54 5.07 -10.03
CA HIS A 593 -6.82 3.94 -10.65
C HIS A 593 -5.82 4.38 -11.72
N THR A 594 -6.18 5.37 -12.54
CA THR A 594 -5.28 5.97 -13.53
C THR A 594 -4.07 6.62 -12.82
N ASN A 595 -4.28 7.34 -11.72
CA ASN A 595 -3.19 7.94 -10.95
C ASN A 595 -2.34 6.88 -10.21
N MET A 596 -2.94 5.84 -9.63
CA MET A 596 -2.21 4.72 -9.03
C MET A 596 -1.33 3.99 -10.06
N TYR A 597 -1.84 3.74 -11.26
CA TYR A 597 -1.05 3.19 -12.36
C TYR A 597 0.17 4.07 -12.66
N LEU A 598 -0.03 5.38 -12.85
CA LEU A 598 1.05 6.33 -13.15
C LEU A 598 2.10 6.37 -12.04
N ASN A 599 1.67 6.45 -10.77
CA ASN A 599 2.55 6.42 -9.60
C ASN A 599 3.36 5.12 -9.54
N ASN A 600 2.72 3.96 -9.74
CA ASN A 600 3.39 2.66 -9.68
C ASN A 600 4.33 2.43 -10.87
N LYS A 601 3.97 2.89 -12.06
CA LYS A 601 4.83 2.94 -13.25
C LYS A 601 6.06 3.80 -13.01
N GLU A 602 5.90 5.02 -12.51
CA GLU A 602 7.02 5.93 -12.19
C GLU A 602 7.91 5.34 -11.09
N ALA A 603 7.34 4.86 -9.99
CA ALA A 603 8.09 4.23 -8.90
C ALA A 603 8.85 2.98 -9.36
N PHE A 604 8.25 2.16 -10.24
CA PHE A 604 8.90 1.00 -10.85
C PHE A 604 10.08 1.42 -11.76
N GLN A 605 9.89 2.44 -12.60
CA GLN A 605 10.94 2.97 -13.46
C GLN A 605 12.10 3.58 -12.66
N VAL A 606 11.82 4.30 -11.58
CA VAL A 606 12.84 4.85 -10.66
C VAL A 606 13.59 3.73 -9.94
N LYS A 607 12.89 2.72 -9.39
CA LYS A 607 13.51 1.56 -8.72
C LYS A 607 14.44 0.77 -9.65
N ILE A 608 14.03 0.53 -10.90
CA ILE A 608 14.87 -0.11 -11.93
C ILE A 608 16.08 0.76 -12.26
N THR A 609 15.89 2.05 -12.54
CA THR A 609 16.97 2.95 -12.98
C THR A 609 18.01 3.16 -11.88
N ASN A 610 17.58 3.29 -10.63
CA ASN A 610 18.48 3.51 -9.49
C ASN A 610 19.24 2.25 -9.05
N ALA A 611 18.82 1.06 -9.49
CA ALA A 611 19.55 -0.20 -9.36
C ALA A 611 20.13 -0.55 -7.96
N ARG A 612 19.51 -0.06 -6.87
CA ARG A 612 19.71 -0.58 -5.50
C ARG A 612 18.99 -1.91 -5.25
N TYR A 613 18.76 -2.68 -6.32
CA TYR A 613 18.17 -4.03 -6.28
C TYR A 613 19.01 -5.04 -5.49
N PHE A 614 20.22 -4.67 -5.04
CA PHE A 614 21.04 -5.48 -4.14
C PHE A 614 20.33 -5.84 -2.84
N GLU A 615 19.62 -4.89 -2.22
CA GLU A 615 18.86 -5.14 -0.98
C GLU A 615 17.71 -6.13 -1.21
N PHE A 616 17.16 -6.16 -2.44
CA PHE A 616 16.02 -7.01 -2.80
C PHE A 616 16.42 -8.43 -3.25
N LEU A 617 17.61 -8.58 -3.84
CA LEU A 617 18.22 -9.89 -4.11
C LEU A 617 18.91 -10.47 -2.86
N HIS A 618 19.19 -9.65 -1.85
CA HIS A 618 19.87 -10.09 -0.62
C HIS A 618 19.20 -11.31 0.04
N PRO A 619 17.87 -11.39 0.23
CA PRO A 619 17.24 -12.59 0.81
C PRO A 619 17.43 -13.85 -0.04
N ILE A 620 17.37 -13.72 -1.38
CA ILE A 620 17.54 -14.85 -2.32
C ILE A 620 19.00 -15.35 -2.32
N LEU A 621 19.96 -14.43 -2.22
CA LEU A 621 21.39 -14.74 -2.08
C LEU A 621 21.74 -15.27 -0.68
N TRP A 622 21.04 -14.80 0.36
CA TRP A 622 21.22 -15.23 1.75
C TRP A 622 20.66 -16.64 1.99
N TRP A 623 19.50 -16.96 1.41
CA TRP A 623 18.93 -18.32 1.43
C TRP A 623 19.89 -19.36 0.83
N ARG A 624 20.67 -18.96 -0.21
CA ARG A 624 21.72 -19.80 -0.81
C ARG A 624 22.92 -20.03 0.11
N ASN A 625 23.26 -19.10 1.01
CA ASN A 625 24.33 -19.29 2.00
C ASN A 625 23.89 -20.15 3.19
N TRP A 626 22.58 -20.21 3.49
CA TRP A 626 22.06 -21.07 4.57
C TRP A 626 22.23 -22.57 4.27
N GLY A 627 22.34 -22.94 2.99
CA GLY A 627 22.68 -24.29 2.56
C GLY A 627 24.10 -24.76 2.86
N SER A 628 25.02 -23.89 3.32
CA SER A 628 26.41 -24.28 3.64
C SER A 628 26.71 -24.39 5.14
N SER A 629 25.73 -24.19 6.04
CA SER A 629 25.91 -24.31 7.49
C SER A 629 25.53 -25.67 8.08
N SER A 630 25.20 -26.66 7.23
CA SER A 630 24.84 -28.03 7.65
C SER A 630 26.03 -28.98 7.86
N SER A 631 27.24 -28.62 7.42
CA SER A 631 28.48 -29.33 7.79
C SER A 631 29.07 -28.75 9.08
N GLY A 632 28.72 -29.35 10.22
CA GLY A 632 29.24 -28.94 11.53
C GLY A 632 30.75 -29.08 11.64
N GLY A 633 31.44 -28.06 12.16
CA GLY A 633 32.89 -28.13 12.38
C GLY A 633 33.54 -26.80 12.78
N ARG A 634 33.69 -26.60 14.10
CA ARG A 634 34.54 -25.58 14.74
C ARG A 634 34.17 -24.11 14.46
N PHE A 635 33.40 -23.53 15.38
CA PHE A 635 33.55 -22.11 15.70
C PHE A 635 35.02 -21.80 16.02
N PHE A 636 35.64 -20.90 15.26
CA PHE A 636 36.82 -20.21 15.75
C PHE A 636 36.38 -19.25 16.86
N SER A 637 36.74 -19.60 18.10
CA SER A 637 36.66 -18.69 19.24
C SER A 637 37.69 -17.56 19.05
N ALA A 638 37.28 -16.52 18.33
CA ALA A 638 37.92 -15.22 18.45
C ALA A 638 37.52 -14.63 19.80
N LYS A 639 38.50 -14.42 20.70
CA LYS A 639 38.25 -13.77 21.99
C LYS A 639 37.55 -12.42 21.77
N PRO A 640 36.58 -12.02 22.60
CA PRO A 640 36.03 -10.68 22.54
C PRO A 640 37.14 -9.67 22.88
N SER A 641 37.56 -8.89 21.89
CA SER A 641 38.40 -7.72 22.12
C SER A 641 37.56 -6.66 22.84
N SER A 642 38.02 -6.20 24.00
CA SER A 642 37.32 -5.24 24.88
C SER A 642 37.34 -3.80 24.36
N GLY A 643 37.19 -3.61 23.05
CA GLY A 643 37.06 -2.29 22.43
C GLY A 643 35.59 -1.86 22.36
N PRO A 644 35.29 -0.55 22.44
CA PRO A 644 33.94 -0.05 22.18
C PRO A 644 33.52 -0.41 20.74
N PRO A 645 32.22 -0.66 20.49
CA PRO A 645 31.74 -0.93 19.14
C PRO A 645 32.06 0.25 18.21
N PRO A 646 32.45 0.00 16.95
CA PRO A 646 32.75 1.07 16.00
C PRO A 646 31.50 1.96 15.81
N SER A 647 31.68 3.27 16.00
CA SER A 647 30.60 4.27 16.01
C SER A 647 29.89 4.48 14.66
N THR A 648 30.33 3.76 13.62
CA THR A 648 29.62 3.66 12.34
C THR A 648 29.63 2.21 11.87
N PRO A 649 28.49 1.66 11.40
CA PRO A 649 28.48 0.35 10.76
C PRO A 649 29.35 0.40 9.49
N PRO A 650 30.11 -0.66 9.18
CA PRO A 650 30.98 -0.67 8.01
C PRO A 650 30.13 -0.47 6.74
N LYS A 651 30.45 0.56 5.96
CA LYS A 651 29.85 0.77 4.65
C LYS A 651 30.15 -0.46 3.78
N TYR A 652 29.14 -1.28 3.55
CA TYR A 652 29.22 -2.43 2.65
C TYR A 652 29.27 -1.92 1.21
N GLU A 653 30.46 -1.55 0.75
CA GLU A 653 30.69 -1.25 -0.66
C GLU A 653 30.60 -2.55 -1.46
N SER A 654 29.39 -2.87 -1.92
CA SER A 654 29.15 -3.98 -2.86
C SER A 654 30.19 -3.94 -3.98
N GLY A 655 30.84 -5.07 -4.22
CA GLY A 655 31.97 -5.15 -5.13
C GLY A 655 31.59 -4.69 -6.53
N PHE A 656 32.56 -4.20 -7.31
CA PHE A 656 32.32 -3.86 -8.72
C PHE A 656 31.71 -5.05 -9.48
N TRP A 657 32.15 -6.28 -9.17
CA TRP A 657 31.60 -7.51 -9.72
C TRP A 657 30.15 -7.74 -9.35
N GLU A 658 29.81 -7.62 -8.07
CA GLU A 658 28.44 -7.71 -7.57
C GLU A 658 27.50 -6.74 -8.29
N ARG A 659 27.85 -5.45 -8.32
CA ARG A 659 27.07 -4.40 -9.00
C ARG A 659 26.82 -4.71 -10.47
N ASN A 660 27.80 -5.26 -11.19
CA ASN A 660 27.63 -5.59 -12.61
C ASN A 660 26.89 -6.92 -12.84
N VAL A 661 27.17 -7.96 -12.06
CA VAL A 661 26.45 -9.25 -12.17
C VAL A 661 24.97 -9.07 -11.85
N SER A 662 24.61 -8.34 -10.79
CA SER A 662 23.19 -8.09 -10.49
C SER A 662 22.51 -7.21 -11.53
N ARG A 663 23.22 -6.29 -12.20
CA ARG A 663 22.67 -5.54 -13.34
C ARG A 663 22.41 -6.44 -14.55
N ILE A 664 23.32 -7.37 -14.84
CA ILE A 664 23.17 -8.35 -15.94
C ILE A 664 22.03 -9.33 -15.64
N VAL A 665 21.97 -9.88 -14.41
CA VAL A 665 20.89 -10.75 -13.94
C VAL A 665 19.56 -10.00 -13.96
N ALA A 666 19.50 -8.79 -13.37
CA ALA A 666 18.29 -7.98 -13.39
C ALA A 666 17.83 -7.64 -14.82
N GLY A 667 18.75 -7.31 -15.74
CA GLY A 667 18.40 -7.03 -17.15
C GLY A 667 18.02 -8.27 -17.97
N ALA A 668 18.54 -9.45 -17.62
CA ALA A 668 18.19 -10.71 -18.27
C ALA A 668 16.84 -11.27 -17.80
N PHE A 669 16.52 -11.11 -16.51
CA PHE A 669 15.26 -11.61 -15.95
C PHE A 669 14.15 -10.55 -15.98
N PHE A 670 14.40 -9.29 -15.63
CA PHE A 670 13.34 -8.26 -15.58
C PHE A 670 13.14 -7.57 -16.92
N LYS A 671 12.01 -7.92 -17.55
CA LYS A 671 11.51 -7.31 -18.78
C LYS A 671 10.69 -6.06 -18.43
N ARG A 672 11.34 -4.89 -18.34
CA ARG A 672 10.73 -3.61 -17.90
C ARG A 672 9.42 -3.32 -18.64
N ASN A 673 9.40 -3.36 -19.96
CA ASN A 673 8.22 -3.04 -20.77
C ASN A 673 7.15 -4.13 -20.69
N ARG A 674 7.52 -5.41 -20.49
CA ARG A 674 6.56 -6.48 -20.18
C ARG A 674 5.87 -6.20 -18.83
N SER A 675 6.64 -5.94 -17.78
CA SER A 675 6.11 -5.61 -16.46
C SER A 675 5.22 -4.37 -16.46
N ILE A 676 5.60 -3.29 -17.18
CA ILE A 676 4.73 -2.10 -17.32
C ILE A 676 3.45 -2.43 -18.09
N ARG A 677 3.49 -3.34 -19.08
CA ARG A 677 2.29 -3.80 -19.82
C ARG A 677 1.36 -4.63 -18.95
N ASP A 678 1.89 -5.53 -18.14
CA ASP A 678 1.08 -6.34 -17.23
C ASP A 678 0.50 -5.50 -16.08
N LEU A 679 1.27 -4.53 -15.57
CA LEU A 679 0.77 -3.48 -14.67
C LEU A 679 -0.36 -2.69 -15.33
N LYS A 680 -0.20 -2.25 -16.58
CA LYS A 680 -1.23 -1.52 -17.32
C LYS A 680 -2.48 -2.38 -17.47
N ARG A 681 -2.34 -3.65 -17.85
CA ARG A 681 -3.47 -4.58 -18.02
C ARG A 681 -4.29 -4.75 -16.74
N TYR A 682 -3.65 -4.82 -15.57
CA TYR A 682 -4.36 -4.87 -14.29
C TYR A 682 -5.16 -3.59 -14.03
N TYR A 683 -4.56 -2.41 -14.23
CA TYR A 683 -5.25 -1.14 -14.04
C TYR A 683 -6.28 -0.83 -15.13
N ASP A 684 -6.10 -1.29 -16.36
CA ASP A 684 -7.08 -1.21 -17.44
C ASP A 684 -8.38 -1.94 -17.05
N LEU A 685 -8.26 -3.09 -16.37
CA LEU A 685 -9.41 -3.81 -15.82
C LEU A 685 -10.08 -3.02 -14.69
N LEU A 686 -9.33 -2.51 -13.71
CA LEU A 686 -9.90 -1.67 -12.63
C LEU A 686 -10.59 -0.41 -13.18
N ILE A 687 -9.98 0.26 -14.15
CA ILE A 687 -10.52 1.44 -14.83
C ILE A 687 -11.81 1.09 -15.55
N ALA A 688 -11.81 0.04 -16.38
CA ALA A 688 -13.01 -0.38 -17.12
C ALA A 688 -14.14 -0.83 -16.20
N GLN A 689 -13.83 -1.52 -15.09
CA GLN A 689 -14.86 -1.96 -14.14
C GLN A 689 -15.36 -0.84 -13.21
N SER A 690 -14.59 0.23 -12.99
CA SER A 690 -15.03 1.39 -12.19
C SER A 690 -16.15 2.22 -12.82
N ASP A 691 -16.37 2.06 -14.12
CA ASP A 691 -17.44 2.73 -14.88
C ASP A 691 -18.72 1.85 -15.02
N LEU A 692 -18.71 0.61 -14.51
CA LEU A 692 -19.86 -0.30 -14.51
C LEU A 692 -20.92 0.08 -13.45
N ARG A 693 -22.13 -0.47 -13.58
CA ARG A 693 -23.26 -0.27 -12.65
C ARG A 693 -23.92 -1.63 -12.34
N PRO A 694 -23.78 -2.19 -11.12
CA PRO A 694 -22.83 -1.79 -10.08
C PRO A 694 -21.36 -1.86 -10.58
N PRO A 695 -20.45 -1.04 -10.05
CA PRO A 695 -19.04 -1.18 -10.36
C PRO A 695 -18.46 -2.39 -9.62
N SER A 696 -17.56 -3.12 -10.26
CA SER A 696 -17.06 -4.43 -9.82
C SER A 696 -15.53 -4.45 -9.79
N SER A 697 -14.94 -5.41 -9.07
CA SER A 697 -13.50 -5.71 -9.14
C SER A 697 -13.21 -7.13 -9.60
N THR A 698 -14.23 -7.95 -9.86
CA THR A 698 -14.07 -9.39 -10.03
C THR A 698 -13.07 -9.74 -11.15
N ALA A 699 -13.12 -9.08 -12.31
CA ALA A 699 -12.17 -9.34 -13.39
C ALA A 699 -10.73 -8.92 -13.04
N ALA A 700 -10.55 -7.76 -12.39
CA ALA A 700 -9.24 -7.31 -11.92
C ALA A 700 -8.68 -8.21 -10.80
N LEU A 701 -9.53 -8.70 -9.89
CA LEU A 701 -9.18 -9.62 -8.81
C LEU A 701 -8.85 -11.01 -9.33
N THR A 702 -9.64 -11.56 -10.25
CA THR A 702 -9.31 -12.83 -10.92
C THR A 702 -7.98 -12.71 -11.65
N PHE A 703 -7.76 -11.64 -12.43
CA PHE A 703 -6.46 -11.39 -13.06
C PHE A 703 -5.33 -11.27 -12.02
N GLY A 704 -5.52 -10.49 -10.96
CA GLY A 704 -4.53 -10.31 -9.89
C GLY A 704 -4.17 -11.63 -9.19
N ASN A 705 -5.16 -12.46 -8.88
CA ASN A 705 -4.97 -13.76 -8.23
C ASN A 705 -4.32 -14.78 -9.15
N ASP A 706 -4.80 -14.95 -10.39
CA ASP A 706 -4.21 -15.86 -11.38
C ASP A 706 -2.74 -15.51 -11.67
N TYR A 707 -2.44 -14.21 -11.68
CA TYR A 707 -1.11 -13.66 -11.93
C TYR A 707 -0.21 -13.73 -10.68
N GLY A 708 -0.78 -13.52 -9.50
CA GLY A 708 -0.11 -13.51 -8.20
C GLY A 708 0.21 -14.89 -7.64
N GLN A 709 -0.58 -15.92 -7.96
CA GLN A 709 -0.33 -17.31 -7.57
C GLN A 709 0.86 -17.94 -8.34
N ARG A 710 1.24 -17.38 -9.49
CA ARG A 710 2.34 -17.88 -10.33
C ARG A 710 3.19 -16.72 -10.87
N PRO A 711 3.85 -15.93 -10.01
CA PRO A 711 4.66 -14.81 -10.44
C PRO A 711 5.87 -15.36 -11.20
N ARG A 712 5.85 -15.24 -12.54
CA ARG A 712 6.99 -15.65 -13.36
C ARG A 712 8.23 -14.88 -12.88
N LEU A 713 9.35 -15.56 -12.68
CA LEU A 713 10.62 -14.94 -12.25
C LEU A 713 11.04 -13.75 -13.13
N SER A 714 10.56 -13.74 -14.38
CA SER A 714 10.78 -12.65 -15.34
C SER A 714 9.93 -11.38 -15.10
N ASN A 715 9.11 -11.34 -14.04
CA ASN A 715 8.08 -10.32 -13.88
C ASN A 715 7.80 -9.90 -12.42
N ILE A 716 8.59 -8.93 -11.93
CA ILE A 716 8.41 -8.31 -10.59
C ILE A 716 7.03 -7.68 -10.38
N CYS A 717 6.32 -7.28 -11.44
CA CYS A 717 4.97 -6.72 -11.27
C CYS A 717 3.99 -7.72 -10.65
N GLY A 718 4.19 -9.04 -10.79
CA GLY A 718 3.39 -10.02 -10.03
C GLY A 718 3.55 -9.84 -8.52
N TRP A 719 4.79 -9.65 -8.06
CA TRP A 719 5.07 -9.41 -6.64
C TRP A 719 4.62 -8.02 -6.16
N LEU A 720 4.72 -6.98 -6.99
CA LEU A 720 4.22 -5.65 -6.64
C LEU A 720 2.70 -5.62 -6.54
N LEU A 721 1.99 -6.22 -7.51
CA LEU A 721 0.53 -6.37 -7.46
C LEU A 721 0.12 -7.22 -6.26
N VAL A 722 0.86 -8.30 -5.95
CA VAL A 722 0.59 -9.12 -4.76
C VAL A 722 0.78 -8.35 -3.46
N ARG A 723 1.83 -7.52 -3.36
CA ARG A 723 2.08 -6.69 -2.17
C ARG A 723 1.07 -5.56 -2.03
N GLU A 724 0.51 -5.07 -3.13
CA GLU A 724 -0.53 -4.04 -3.15
C GLU A 724 -1.95 -4.63 -3.28
N HIS A 725 -2.17 -5.90 -2.89
CA HIS A 725 -3.52 -6.46 -2.67
C HIS A 725 -4.24 -5.73 -1.52
N THR A 726 -4.71 -4.53 -1.81
CA THR A 726 -5.65 -3.75 -1.00
C THR A 726 -7.09 -4.08 -1.41
N GLU A 727 -7.37 -5.35 -1.73
CA GLU A 727 -8.64 -5.82 -2.34
C GLU A 727 -9.86 -5.34 -1.54
N ILE A 728 -9.79 -5.51 -0.22
CA ILE A 728 -10.81 -5.11 0.76
C ILE A 728 -11.12 -3.60 0.70
N SER A 729 -10.18 -2.76 0.24
CA SER A 729 -10.38 -1.31 0.14
C SER A 729 -11.16 -0.88 -1.10
N PHE A 730 -10.99 -1.55 -2.25
CA PHE A 730 -11.64 -1.11 -3.48
C PHE A 730 -13.14 -1.39 -3.47
N GLU A 731 -13.57 -2.61 -3.16
CA GLU A 731 -15.01 -2.94 -3.12
C GLU A 731 -15.74 -2.07 -2.12
N LYS A 732 -15.12 -1.79 -0.96
CA LYS A 732 -15.66 -0.87 0.05
C LYS A 732 -15.66 0.59 -0.42
N ALA A 733 -14.64 1.05 -1.13
CA ALA A 733 -14.59 2.41 -1.69
C ALA A 733 -15.72 2.61 -2.71
N THR A 734 -15.83 1.66 -3.63
CA THR A 734 -16.81 1.62 -4.71
C THR A 734 -18.23 1.51 -4.16
N ALA A 735 -18.52 0.55 -3.28
CA ALA A 735 -19.84 0.42 -2.64
C ALA A 735 -20.20 1.67 -1.80
N SER A 736 -19.24 2.28 -1.10
CA SER A 736 -19.46 3.52 -0.35
C SER A 736 -19.75 4.71 -1.29
N ALA A 737 -19.08 4.79 -2.44
CA ALA A 737 -19.34 5.80 -3.47
C ALA A 737 -20.72 5.62 -4.10
N THR A 738 -21.10 4.41 -4.49
CA THR A 738 -22.44 4.13 -5.03
C THR A 738 -23.53 4.39 -3.98
N LYS A 739 -23.35 3.96 -2.72
CA LYS A 739 -24.30 4.29 -1.63
C LYS A 739 -24.40 5.79 -1.39
N ALA A 740 -23.32 6.56 -1.53
CA ALA A 740 -23.37 8.02 -1.44
C ALA A 740 -24.15 8.66 -2.61
N LEU A 741 -23.95 8.20 -3.85
CA LEU A 741 -24.71 8.66 -5.02
C LEU A 741 -26.20 8.41 -4.82
N VAL A 742 -26.57 7.17 -4.50
CA VAL A 742 -27.96 6.79 -4.29
C VAL A 742 -28.60 7.60 -3.16
N LEU A 743 -27.92 7.78 -2.02
CA LEU A 743 -28.43 8.63 -0.94
C LEU A 743 -28.61 10.10 -1.37
N SER A 744 -27.78 10.60 -2.31
CA SER A 744 -27.91 11.94 -2.87
C SER A 744 -29.12 12.07 -3.79
N ASP A 745 -29.40 11.04 -4.60
CA ASP A 745 -30.58 10.98 -5.45
C ASP A 745 -31.85 10.93 -4.60
N LEU A 746 -31.91 10.03 -3.62
CA LEU A 746 -33.03 9.91 -2.67
C LEU A 746 -33.32 11.25 -1.97
N LEU A 747 -32.30 11.95 -1.47
CA LEU A 747 -32.44 13.27 -0.83
C LEU A 747 -32.92 14.34 -1.84
N ALA A 748 -32.40 14.34 -3.06
CA ALA A 748 -32.81 15.30 -4.09
C ALA A 748 -34.26 15.08 -4.53
N ILE A 749 -34.74 13.84 -4.52
CA ILE A 749 -36.16 13.52 -4.77
C ILE A 749 -37.01 14.08 -3.62
N GLU A 750 -36.64 13.80 -2.38
CA GLU A 750 -37.37 14.28 -1.20
C GLU A 750 -37.49 15.80 -1.14
N LEU A 751 -36.36 16.51 -1.31
CA LEU A 751 -36.30 17.98 -1.31
C LEU A 751 -37.22 18.58 -2.39
N ARG A 752 -37.36 17.93 -3.55
CA ARG A 752 -38.30 18.33 -4.61
C ARG A 752 -39.74 18.02 -4.26
N THR A 753 -40.04 16.81 -3.79
CA THR A 753 -41.38 16.39 -3.36
C THR A 753 -41.94 17.32 -2.27
N MET A 754 -41.13 17.69 -1.28
CA MET A 754 -41.52 18.65 -0.23
C MET A 754 -41.73 20.08 -0.77
N CYS A 755 -41.09 20.45 -1.89
CA CYS A 755 -41.39 21.69 -2.61
C CYS A 755 -42.61 21.59 -3.55
N GLY A 756 -43.31 20.45 -3.59
CA GLY A 756 -44.43 20.22 -4.52
C GLY A 756 -44.00 19.94 -5.97
N GLU A 757 -42.71 19.67 -6.21
CA GLU A 757 -42.17 19.42 -7.55
C GLU A 757 -42.15 17.92 -7.88
N LYS A 758 -42.42 17.59 -9.15
CA LYS A 758 -42.21 16.24 -9.68
C LYS A 758 -40.75 16.01 -10.04
N THR A 759 -40.33 14.75 -10.01
CA THR A 759 -38.95 14.35 -10.29
C THR A 759 -38.92 13.15 -11.24
N ASP A 760 -37.99 13.14 -12.17
CA ASP A 760 -37.66 12.02 -13.08
C ASP A 760 -36.22 11.54 -12.80
N ILE A 761 -35.85 11.51 -11.51
CA ILE A 761 -34.58 10.90 -11.06
C ILE A 761 -34.85 9.40 -10.97
N ARG A 762 -34.00 8.61 -11.65
CA ARG A 762 -34.15 7.16 -11.82
C ARG A 762 -33.14 6.40 -10.98
N ASP A 763 -33.54 5.23 -10.50
CA ASP A 763 -32.73 4.33 -9.70
C ASP A 763 -31.41 3.98 -10.43
N TYR A 764 -30.30 4.08 -9.72
CA TYR A 764 -28.96 3.90 -10.26
C TYR A 764 -28.71 2.49 -10.81
N TYR A 765 -29.33 1.47 -10.23
CA TYR A 765 -29.11 0.06 -10.56
C TYR A 765 -30.15 -0.45 -11.57
N THR A 766 -31.44 -0.13 -11.39
CA THR A 766 -32.51 -0.64 -12.26
C THR A 766 -32.85 0.28 -13.43
N GLY A 767 -32.57 1.58 -13.33
CA GLY A 767 -33.00 2.59 -14.30
C GLY A 767 -34.50 2.89 -14.28
N GLU A 768 -35.25 2.32 -13.33
CA GLU A 768 -36.66 2.59 -13.08
C GLU A 768 -36.84 3.81 -12.16
N ASN A 769 -38.08 4.16 -11.79
CA ASN A 769 -38.31 5.20 -10.79
C ASN A 769 -38.08 4.66 -9.37
N TYR A 770 -37.51 5.47 -8.49
CA TYR A 770 -37.32 5.11 -7.08
C TYR A 770 -38.63 4.74 -6.37
N ILE A 771 -38.57 3.71 -5.52
CA ILE A 771 -39.74 3.26 -4.75
C ILE A 771 -39.91 4.16 -3.52
N THR A 772 -40.98 4.94 -3.51
CA THR A 772 -41.42 5.71 -2.34
C THR A 772 -42.29 4.84 -1.45
N ASN A 773 -42.05 4.78 -0.14
CA ASN A 773 -43.03 4.20 0.79
C ASN A 773 -43.84 5.33 1.47
N PRO A 774 -45.10 5.59 1.06
CA PRO A 774 -45.86 6.73 1.57
C PRO A 774 -46.15 6.65 3.07
N LYS A 775 -46.11 5.44 3.65
CA LYS A 775 -46.44 5.20 5.06
C LYS A 775 -45.31 5.60 6.02
N PHE A 776 -44.07 5.60 5.56
CA PHE A 776 -42.90 5.85 6.39
C PHE A 776 -42.06 7.05 5.93
N GLY A 777 -42.40 7.69 4.80
CA GLY A 777 -41.65 8.82 4.24
C GLY A 777 -40.33 8.43 3.56
N PHE A 778 -39.80 7.24 3.83
CA PHE A 778 -38.52 6.80 3.27
C PHE A 778 -38.62 6.45 1.78
N TYR A 779 -37.60 6.91 1.04
CA TYR A 779 -37.30 6.49 -0.32
C TYR A 779 -36.32 5.30 -0.26
N LYS A 780 -36.57 4.28 -1.09
CA LYS A 780 -35.73 3.07 -1.20
C LYS A 780 -35.21 2.93 -2.63
N SER A 781 -33.96 2.50 -2.72
CA SER A 781 -33.27 2.07 -3.93
C SER A 781 -32.91 0.61 -3.81
N ALA A 782 -32.83 -0.09 -4.94
CA ALA A 782 -32.29 -1.44 -4.99
C ALA A 782 -30.85 -1.48 -4.43
N GLY A 783 -30.42 -2.63 -3.93
CA GLY A 783 -29.01 -2.89 -3.61
C GLY A 783 -28.15 -3.06 -4.86
N PRO A 784 -26.82 -3.25 -4.69
CA PRO A 784 -25.94 -3.76 -5.75
C PRO A 784 -26.43 -5.03 -6.46
N ASP A 785 -27.32 -5.83 -5.85
CA ASP A 785 -27.97 -6.97 -6.52
C ASP A 785 -29.04 -6.59 -7.56
N GLY A 786 -29.51 -5.33 -7.55
CA GLY A 786 -30.57 -4.83 -8.43
C GLY A 786 -31.99 -5.32 -8.06
N VAL A 787 -32.18 -5.93 -6.89
CA VAL A 787 -33.45 -6.55 -6.47
C VAL A 787 -34.03 -5.80 -5.27
N ASN A 788 -35.12 -5.06 -5.50
CA ASN A 788 -35.83 -4.39 -4.41
C ASN A 788 -36.35 -5.38 -3.35
N GLY A 789 -36.14 -5.05 -2.08
CA GLY A 789 -36.63 -5.80 -0.92
C GLY A 789 -35.54 -6.52 -0.12
N THR A 790 -34.29 -6.48 -0.57
CA THR A 790 -33.16 -7.18 0.04
C THR A 790 -32.48 -6.36 1.15
N SER A 791 -31.42 -6.92 1.75
CA SER A 791 -30.71 -6.32 2.89
C SER A 791 -29.59 -5.36 2.49
N ASP A 792 -29.21 -5.32 1.20
CA ASP A 792 -28.26 -4.38 0.62
C ASP A 792 -28.92 -3.15 -0.04
N ASP A 793 -30.25 -3.12 -0.11
CA ASP A 793 -31.04 -1.94 -0.49
C ASP A 793 -30.60 -0.68 0.26
N VAL A 794 -30.51 0.43 -0.47
CA VAL A 794 -30.13 1.72 0.09
C VAL A 794 -31.38 2.52 0.46
N THR A 795 -31.57 2.74 1.75
CA THR A 795 -32.63 3.57 2.31
C THR A 795 -32.08 4.90 2.84
N LEU A 796 -32.77 5.98 2.53
CA LEU A 796 -32.55 7.27 3.19
C LEU A 796 -33.24 7.25 4.57
N GLY A 797 -32.58 7.79 5.60
CA GLY A 797 -33.16 7.92 6.95
C GLY A 797 -33.10 6.71 7.88
N GLN A 798 -32.89 5.49 7.37
CA GLN A 798 -32.96 4.27 8.19
C GLN A 798 -31.71 3.97 9.05
N ASP A 799 -30.59 4.66 8.85
CA ASP A 799 -29.32 4.48 9.61
C ASP A 799 -29.46 4.83 11.14
N ARG A 800 -30.68 4.94 11.72
CA ARG A 800 -31.01 5.55 13.03
C ARG A 800 -32.19 4.94 13.81
N TYR A 801 -32.81 3.85 13.36
CA TYR A 801 -33.89 3.16 14.09
C TYR A 801 -33.48 1.73 14.47
#